data_AF-A0A8S9JTN9-F1
#
_entry.id   AF-A0A8S9JTN9-F1
#
_cell.length_a   1.000
_cell.length_b   1.000
_cell.length_c   1.000
_cell.angle_alpha   90.00
_cell.angle_beta   90.00
_cell.angle_gamma   90.00
#
_symmetry.space_group_name_H-M   'P 1'
#
loop_
_entity.id
_entity.type
_entity.pdbx_description
1 polymer ?
#
loop_
_entity_poly.entity_id
_entity_poly.type
_entity_poly.pdbx_seq_one_letter_code
_entity_poly.pdbx_strand_id
1 'polypeptide(L)'
;MMERGLVRFLFLILAVAICGAASVFQPISDSHRSAALDVFVPVDGSYKSLEEAYEALKTLEILGIDKKSDLSSATCENVVKVLALSSSTLKDALYALSVNGILKCKSGEDVPKDIVSKLQTGVKEAKLLLDFYYSVRGLVLVKEQFSGTHISLGDAEAVFRSIKALSQSDGKWRYSPNNPESSTFAAGLAFETLAGVISLAPSEIDHSLIQTLKTGITKLFDSIQKYDDGTFYFDESEGPISTTASVIRGLKSFAASESTGLNLPGEKIVGLAKFFLGVGIPVIGDCSFPLTRLLSAASASFGGGFVALQGLDCLELGFSLGGSARVAFLEEVVTHSDGRRSRSISSLVTRRSNLRCSFSVSAHLRLSPIRGSRCLRTSQWILQEVGFSEKIHTLISLEEAYEAFKALEILGIDKKSDLSSATCENVVKVLASPSSSTLKDAFYALSVNGILKCKSGEDVPKDIVSKLQAGVKDAKLLLDFYYSVKGLVLVKEQFSGTDISLGDAEAVFRSIKALSQSDGRWLYSSNNPESSTFAAGLALETLAGVISLAPSEIDQSLIQTLKTGITKLFDSIQKYDDGTFYFDESEGPISTTASVIRGLKSFAASESTGLNLPGEKIVGLAKFFLGVGIPGDAKDFFNQIDALACLEDNRFSVPLILSLPSSVISLTKKEPLKVKVSTVLGSKAPALSVKLAQALSSGSKGSSVINNQELKFDAESATYFLESFPKNFDVGKYTFVFEILLDESANEKAYITEAQTKVPIAATGAITIENAEIAVLDSDVGSVESQKKLDLTKDEAVSLSANHLQKLRLSFQLTTPIGHVFKPHQAFLKLKHESQVEHIFLVKTSGKKSELFLDFLGLVEKLYYLSGKYEIQLTIGDASMENSLLSNIGHIELDLPERPEKAARPPLQPTDPYSRYVPKAEISHIFRIPEKLPAKQISLVFLGLIVLPFIGFLIGVSLLSLLTRLGVNIKSFPSSVGAATSALLFHGGIGAVLLLYVLFWVKAIGSVHDSKGTVFAGSVSVVRRTQNTVSPRSSIEQAEICLKDIYSSL
;
A
#
# COMPACT_ATOMS: atom_id res chain seq x y z
N MET A 1 -4.17 -20.19 -41.14
CA MET A 1 -3.02 -19.69 -40.33
C MET A 1 -3.03 -18.16 -40.16
N MET A 2 -3.70 -17.40 -41.05
CA MET A 2 -3.79 -15.94 -40.99
C MET A 2 -4.89 -15.40 -40.02
N GLU A 3 -5.93 -16.20 -39.70
CA GLU A 3 -7.02 -15.79 -38.78
C GLU A 3 -6.66 -15.84 -37.28
N ARG A 4 -5.75 -16.72 -36.84
CA ARG A 4 -5.31 -16.77 -35.43
C ARG A 4 -4.37 -15.62 -35.06
N GLY A 5 -3.71 -15.01 -36.04
CA GLY A 5 -2.89 -13.80 -35.86
C GLY A 5 -3.74 -12.55 -35.65
N LEU A 6 -4.84 -12.43 -36.38
CA LEU A 6 -5.74 -11.27 -36.29
C LEU A 6 -6.47 -11.21 -34.95
N VAL A 7 -6.89 -12.36 -34.40
CA VAL A 7 -7.56 -12.43 -33.08
C VAL A 7 -6.59 -12.09 -31.95
N ARG A 8 -5.32 -12.52 -32.02
CA ARG A 8 -4.29 -12.12 -31.04
C ARG A 8 -3.92 -10.64 -31.16
N PHE A 9 -3.91 -10.09 -32.37
CA PHE A 9 -3.66 -8.67 -32.61
C PHE A 9 -4.83 -7.78 -32.15
N LEU A 10 -6.07 -8.24 -32.33
CA LEU A 10 -7.28 -7.58 -31.81
C LEU A 10 -7.39 -7.67 -30.28
N PHE A 11 -6.96 -8.78 -29.66
CA PHE A 11 -6.87 -8.86 -28.19
C PHE A 11 -5.78 -7.96 -27.62
N LEU A 12 -4.64 -7.79 -28.32
CA LEU A 12 -3.61 -6.82 -27.93
C LEU A 12 -4.12 -5.37 -28.05
N ILE A 13 -4.86 -5.04 -29.10
CA ILE A 13 -5.43 -3.70 -29.31
C ILE A 13 -6.59 -3.43 -28.34
N LEU A 14 -7.37 -4.45 -27.96
CA LEU A 14 -8.45 -4.32 -26.97
C LEU A 14 -7.92 -4.22 -25.53
N ALA A 15 -6.78 -4.83 -25.23
CA ALA A 15 -6.08 -4.66 -23.95
C ALA A 15 -5.45 -3.26 -23.80
N VAL A 16 -4.97 -2.66 -24.90
CA VAL A 16 -4.43 -1.29 -24.90
C VAL A 16 -5.54 -0.22 -24.86
N ALA A 17 -6.78 -0.54 -25.23
CA ALA A 17 -7.89 0.42 -25.28
C ALA A 17 -8.73 0.54 -24.00
N ILE A 18 -8.51 -0.31 -22.99
CA ILE A 18 -9.26 -0.27 -21.71
C ILE A 18 -8.41 0.30 -20.55
N CYS A 19 -7.09 0.42 -20.71
CA CYS A 19 -6.24 1.01 -19.69
C CYS A 19 -5.90 2.46 -20.03
N GLY A 20 -6.84 3.36 -19.73
CA GLY A 20 -6.70 4.79 -20.00
C GLY A 20 -7.57 5.66 -19.10
N ALA A 21 -7.92 5.18 -17.92
CA ALA A 21 -8.25 6.05 -16.82
C ALA A 21 -7.07 5.94 -15.85
N ALA A 22 -6.07 6.80 -16.03
CA ALA A 22 -5.14 7.06 -14.94
C ALA A 22 -6.02 7.53 -13.77
N SER A 23 -6.19 6.67 -12.75
CA SER A 23 -6.69 7.11 -11.47
C SER A 23 -5.76 8.24 -11.05
N VAL A 24 -6.27 9.48 -11.05
CA VAL A 24 -5.55 10.61 -10.50
C VAL A 24 -5.48 10.33 -9.01
N PHE A 25 -4.36 9.78 -8.58
CA PHE A 25 -4.08 9.49 -7.18
C PHE A 25 -4.10 10.81 -6.42
N GLN A 26 -5.10 11.01 -5.56
CA GLN A 26 -5.17 12.18 -4.71
C GLN A 26 -4.36 11.90 -3.43
N PRO A 27 -3.58 12.89 -2.94
CA PRO A 27 -2.95 12.78 -1.64
C PRO A 27 -4.00 12.67 -0.52
N ILE A 28 -3.55 12.32 0.69
CA ILE A 28 -4.40 12.26 1.89
C ILE A 28 -5.28 13.53 1.98
N SER A 29 -6.59 13.32 1.87
CA SER A 29 -7.61 14.37 1.83
C SER A 29 -8.38 14.48 3.15
N ASP A 30 -9.25 15.49 3.25
CA ASP A 30 -10.14 15.66 4.41
C ASP A 30 -11.09 14.48 4.62
N SER A 31 -11.43 13.72 3.56
CA SER A 31 -12.22 12.50 3.70
C SER A 31 -11.47 11.39 4.43
N HIS A 32 -10.14 11.29 4.26
CA HIS A 32 -9.32 10.35 5.04
C HIS A 32 -9.27 10.76 6.51
N ARG A 33 -9.18 12.08 6.79
CA ARG A 33 -9.19 12.62 8.15
C ARG A 33 -10.55 12.38 8.83
N SER A 34 -11.64 12.58 8.10
CA SER A 34 -13.00 12.30 8.58
C SER A 34 -13.23 10.80 8.82
N ALA A 35 -12.84 9.94 7.87
CA ALA A 35 -12.98 8.49 8.03
C ALA A 35 -12.16 7.97 9.23
N ALA A 36 -10.95 8.49 9.45
CA ALA A 36 -10.15 8.12 10.61
C ALA A 36 -10.80 8.55 11.94
N LEU A 37 -11.48 9.69 11.96
CA LEU A 37 -12.24 10.14 13.13
C LEU A 37 -13.42 9.23 13.47
N ASP A 38 -14.04 8.60 12.45
CA ASP A 38 -15.15 7.65 12.61
C ASP A 38 -14.68 6.23 12.94
N VAL A 39 -13.55 5.80 12.37
CA VAL A 39 -12.99 4.46 12.59
C VAL A 39 -12.32 4.34 13.96
N PHE A 40 -11.57 5.34 14.39
CA PHE A 40 -10.78 5.29 15.63
C PHE A 40 -11.48 5.93 16.84
N VAL A 41 -12.81 5.81 16.92
CA VAL A 41 -13.59 6.30 18.07
C VAL A 41 -13.33 5.42 19.30
N PRO A 42 -12.85 5.97 20.43
CA PRO A 42 -12.67 5.21 21.66
C PRO A 42 -14.02 4.80 22.25
N VAL A 43 -14.10 3.59 22.84
CA VAL A 43 -15.28 3.12 23.56
C VAL A 43 -15.13 3.55 25.02
N ASP A 44 -16.09 4.31 25.56
CA ASP A 44 -16.04 4.85 26.94
C ASP A 44 -14.76 5.66 27.27
N GLY A 45 -14.15 6.29 26.25
CA GLY A 45 -12.93 7.10 26.43
C GLY A 45 -11.61 6.31 26.46
N SER A 46 -11.61 5.00 26.16
CA SER A 46 -10.39 4.20 26.03
C SER A 46 -10.44 3.20 24.86
N TYR A 47 -9.28 2.74 24.40
CA TYR A 47 -9.15 1.66 23.42
C TYR A 47 -9.05 0.30 24.13
N LYS A 48 -9.41 -0.81 23.46
CA LYS A 48 -9.48 -2.15 24.08
C LYS A 48 -8.10 -2.70 24.43
N SER A 49 -7.05 -2.24 23.75
CA SER A 49 -5.66 -2.63 23.99
C SER A 49 -4.70 -1.47 23.75
N LEU A 50 -3.46 -1.59 24.26
CA LEU A 50 -2.39 -0.62 23.98
C LEU A 50 -1.94 -0.65 22.51
N GLU A 51 -2.11 -1.79 21.83
CA GLU A 51 -1.84 -1.94 20.40
C GLU A 51 -2.85 -1.13 19.58
N GLU A 52 -4.15 -1.30 19.84
CA GLU A 52 -5.21 -0.52 19.18
C GLU A 52 -5.08 0.98 19.51
N ALA A 53 -4.70 1.30 20.75
CA ALA A 53 -4.41 2.68 21.14
C ALA A 53 -3.24 3.27 20.35
N TYR A 54 -2.14 2.53 20.19
CA TYR A 54 -0.99 2.98 19.42
C TYR A 54 -1.34 3.17 17.94
N GLU A 55 -2.03 2.21 17.32
CA GLU A 55 -2.46 2.28 15.92
C GLU A 55 -3.36 3.49 15.67
N ALA A 56 -4.35 3.72 16.54
CA ALA A 56 -5.24 4.86 16.49
C ALA A 56 -4.47 6.19 16.64
N LEU A 57 -3.69 6.32 17.71
CA LEU A 57 -2.95 7.55 18.02
C LEU A 57 -1.91 7.87 16.94
N LYS A 58 -1.21 6.85 16.43
CA LYS A 58 -0.22 7.05 15.38
C LYS A 58 -0.87 7.45 14.07
N THR A 59 -2.03 6.87 13.74
CA THR A 59 -2.79 7.24 12.55
C THR A 59 -3.31 8.67 12.64
N LEU A 60 -3.89 9.06 13.79
CA LEU A 60 -4.35 10.44 14.03
C LEU A 60 -3.20 11.46 13.96
N GLU A 61 -2.02 11.12 14.49
CA GLU A 61 -0.82 11.95 14.38
C GLU A 61 -0.34 12.12 12.93
N ILE A 62 -0.30 11.02 12.15
CA ILE A 62 0.05 11.07 10.72
C ILE A 62 -0.95 11.92 9.93
N LEU A 63 -2.23 11.81 10.27
CA LEU A 63 -3.33 12.57 9.68
C LEU A 63 -3.50 13.97 10.27
N GLY A 64 -2.57 14.44 11.11
CA GLY A 64 -2.59 15.80 11.68
C GLY A 64 -3.88 16.15 12.45
N ILE A 65 -4.55 15.17 13.05
CA ILE A 65 -5.78 15.37 13.83
C ILE A 65 -5.42 15.57 15.31
N ASP A 66 -5.75 16.72 15.87
CA ASP A 66 -5.42 17.05 17.25
C ASP A 66 -6.54 16.63 18.23
N LYS A 67 -6.55 15.34 18.60
CA LYS A 67 -7.42 14.76 19.65
C LYS A 67 -6.64 14.37 20.92
N LYS A 68 -5.39 14.83 21.07
CA LYS A 68 -4.46 14.37 22.12
C LYS A 68 -4.95 14.68 23.55
N SER A 69 -5.73 15.74 23.76
CA SER A 69 -6.25 16.13 25.08
C SER A 69 -7.35 15.19 25.60
N ASP A 70 -8.25 14.74 24.72
CA ASP A 70 -9.52 14.09 25.10
C ASP A 70 -9.35 12.59 25.40
N LEU A 71 -8.26 11.99 24.91
CA LEU A 71 -7.92 10.56 25.03
C LEU A 71 -6.89 10.25 26.14
N SER A 72 -6.35 11.30 26.79
CA SER A 72 -5.09 11.23 27.54
C SER A 72 -5.20 10.58 28.92
N SER A 73 -6.28 10.77 29.67
CA SER A 73 -6.30 10.42 31.10
C SER A 73 -6.33 8.91 31.36
N ALA A 74 -7.32 8.18 30.83
CA ALA A 74 -7.46 6.74 31.03
C ALA A 74 -6.36 5.93 30.32
N THR A 75 -5.96 6.37 29.11
CA THR A 75 -4.90 5.72 28.34
C THR A 75 -3.55 5.88 29.03
N CYS A 76 -3.22 7.06 29.55
CA CYS A 76 -1.98 7.26 30.29
C CYS A 76 -1.94 6.51 31.62
N GLU A 77 -3.07 6.34 32.31
CA GLU A 77 -3.12 5.50 33.52
C GLU A 77 -2.76 4.03 33.22
N ASN A 78 -3.28 3.49 32.11
CA ASN A 78 -2.93 2.14 31.65
C ASN A 78 -1.46 2.03 31.23
N VAL A 79 -0.92 3.03 30.52
CA VAL A 79 0.51 3.05 30.14
C VAL A 79 1.40 3.04 31.38
N VAL A 80 1.14 3.92 32.35
CA VAL A 80 1.90 3.99 33.61
C VAL A 80 1.82 2.66 34.36
N LYS A 81 0.63 2.05 34.42
CA LYS A 81 0.42 0.75 35.06
C LYS A 81 1.22 -0.37 34.39
N VAL A 82 1.23 -0.45 33.06
CA VAL A 82 1.96 -1.49 32.31
C VAL A 82 3.48 -1.30 32.40
N LEU A 83 3.96 -0.07 32.38
CA LEU A 83 5.39 0.25 32.54
C LEU A 83 5.88 0.03 33.98
N ALA A 84 5.01 0.13 34.99
CA ALA A 84 5.32 -0.15 36.38
C ALA A 84 5.24 -1.64 36.76
N LEU A 85 4.53 -2.47 35.98
CA LEU A 85 4.37 -3.89 36.26
C LEU A 85 5.52 -4.72 35.68
N SER A 86 6.27 -5.39 36.55
CA SER A 86 7.30 -6.36 36.15
C SER A 86 6.72 -7.57 35.39
N SER A 87 5.42 -7.87 35.55
CA SER A 87 4.71 -9.00 34.94
C SER A 87 4.11 -8.75 33.54
N SER A 88 4.28 -7.56 32.95
CA SER A 88 3.78 -7.25 31.59
C SER A 88 4.38 -8.16 30.51
N THR A 89 3.73 -8.35 29.36
CA THR A 89 4.38 -9.07 28.25
C THR A 89 5.37 -8.15 27.51
N LEU A 90 6.31 -8.71 26.74
CA LEU A 90 7.21 -7.91 25.88
C LEU A 90 6.41 -7.08 24.86
N LYS A 91 5.31 -7.63 24.35
CA LYS A 91 4.36 -6.95 23.45
C LYS A 91 3.71 -5.74 24.14
N ASP A 92 3.18 -5.92 25.35
CA ASP A 92 2.54 -4.83 26.10
C ASP A 92 3.54 -3.74 26.49
N ALA A 93 4.77 -4.12 26.84
CA ALA A 93 5.85 -3.19 27.11
C ALA A 93 6.19 -2.32 25.88
N LEU A 94 6.29 -2.92 24.69
CA LEU A 94 6.54 -2.18 23.46
C LEU A 94 5.42 -1.17 23.18
N TYR A 95 4.17 -1.61 23.20
CA TYR A 95 3.05 -0.71 22.88
C TYR A 95 2.82 0.34 23.95
N ALA A 96 3.08 0.05 25.23
CA ALA A 96 3.07 1.07 26.29
C ALA A 96 4.13 2.16 26.03
N LEU A 97 5.36 1.78 25.68
CA LEU A 97 6.41 2.73 25.30
C LEU A 97 6.03 3.51 24.03
N SER A 98 5.42 2.85 23.06
CA SER A 98 5.02 3.47 21.79
C SER A 98 3.92 4.52 21.99
N VAL A 99 2.90 4.22 22.80
CA VAL A 99 1.86 5.18 23.19
C VAL A 99 2.45 6.31 24.03
N ASN A 100 3.36 6.02 24.96
CA ASN A 100 4.03 7.03 25.78
C ASN A 100 4.80 8.05 24.94
N GLY A 101 5.44 7.60 23.85
CA GLY A 101 6.15 8.48 22.92
C GLY A 101 5.23 9.51 22.23
N ILE A 102 3.95 9.17 22.04
CA ILE A 102 2.96 10.05 21.38
C ILE A 102 2.26 10.95 22.40
N LEU A 103 1.78 10.40 23.50
CA LEU A 103 0.98 11.11 24.51
C LEU A 103 1.81 11.82 25.58
N LYS A 104 3.10 11.47 25.71
CA LYS A 104 4.01 11.97 26.75
C LYS A 104 3.37 11.86 28.15
N CYS A 105 2.88 10.67 28.47
CA CYS A 105 2.27 10.42 29.77
C CYS A 105 3.28 10.71 30.88
N LYS A 106 2.86 11.39 31.96
CA LYS A 106 3.73 11.70 33.11
C LYS A 106 4.08 10.42 33.88
N SER A 107 4.97 9.59 33.34
CA SER A 107 5.77 8.66 34.13
C SER A 107 6.87 9.48 34.82
N GLY A 108 7.20 9.19 36.08
CA GLY A 108 8.20 9.94 36.84
C GLY A 108 9.54 10.14 36.11
N GLU A 109 10.33 11.12 36.55
CA GLU A 109 11.59 11.58 35.91
C GLU A 109 12.69 10.51 35.77
N ASP A 110 12.53 9.32 36.35
CA ASP A 110 13.53 8.26 36.30
C ASP A 110 13.11 7.10 35.39
N VAL A 111 14.06 6.71 34.52
CA VAL A 111 14.01 5.50 33.68
C VAL A 111 13.56 4.29 34.52
N PRO A 112 12.52 3.55 34.13
CA PRO A 112 12.21 2.28 34.78
C PRO A 112 13.36 1.31 34.48
N LYS A 113 14.38 1.23 35.36
CA LYS A 113 15.50 0.26 35.24
C LYS A 113 14.98 -1.17 35.04
N ASP A 114 13.79 -1.44 35.57
CA ASP A 114 13.06 -2.69 35.44
C ASP A 114 12.61 -2.98 33.99
N ILE A 115 12.23 -1.97 33.20
CA ILE A 115 11.83 -2.18 31.79
C ILE A 115 13.05 -2.42 30.90
N VAL A 116 14.14 -1.67 31.12
CA VAL A 116 15.39 -1.84 30.35
C VAL A 116 15.99 -3.22 30.60
N SER A 117 16.09 -3.64 31.87
CA SER A 117 16.60 -4.97 32.22
C SER A 117 15.74 -6.11 31.67
N LYS A 118 14.42 -5.93 31.66
CA LYS A 118 13.47 -6.88 31.07
C LYS A 118 13.62 -7.00 29.56
N LEU A 119 13.70 -5.88 28.84
CA LEU A 119 13.90 -5.90 27.39
C LEU A 119 15.27 -6.48 27.02
N GLN A 120 16.33 -6.15 27.78
CA GLN A 120 17.65 -6.77 27.60
C GLN A 120 17.63 -8.28 27.87
N THR A 121 16.91 -8.74 28.87
CA THR A 121 16.69 -10.18 29.14
C THR A 121 15.89 -10.83 28.00
N GLY A 122 14.86 -10.14 27.51
CA GLY A 122 14.07 -10.55 26.35
C GLY A 122 14.92 -10.78 25.09
N VAL A 123 15.87 -9.89 24.80
CA VAL A 123 16.82 -10.09 23.69
C VAL A 123 17.71 -11.31 23.89
N LYS A 124 18.17 -11.56 25.13
CA LYS A 124 19.06 -12.70 25.45
C LYS A 124 18.36 -14.05 25.36
N GLU A 125 17.09 -14.10 25.76
CA GLU A 125 16.30 -15.33 25.80
C GLU A 125 15.51 -15.59 24.50
N ALA A 126 15.41 -14.58 23.62
CA ALA A 126 14.66 -14.65 22.38
C ALA A 126 15.13 -15.78 21.47
N LYS A 127 14.17 -16.60 21.04
CA LYS A 127 14.32 -17.62 19.98
C LYS A 127 13.37 -17.37 18.82
N LEU A 128 12.38 -16.52 19.01
CA LEU A 128 11.36 -16.17 18.03
C LEU A 128 11.61 -14.76 17.50
N LEU A 129 11.27 -14.53 16.23
CA LEU A 129 11.42 -13.22 15.60
C LEU A 129 10.65 -12.11 16.34
N LEU A 130 9.44 -12.42 16.82
CA LEU A 130 8.60 -11.47 17.54
C LEU A 130 9.21 -11.06 18.90
N ASP A 131 9.87 -11.98 19.60
CA ASP A 131 10.55 -11.68 20.86
C ASP A 131 11.73 -10.72 20.64
N PHE A 132 12.50 -10.94 19.57
CA PHE A 132 13.53 -9.99 19.13
C PHE A 132 12.92 -8.64 18.76
N TYR A 133 11.86 -8.63 17.95
CA TYR A 133 11.18 -7.41 17.51
C TYR A 133 10.69 -6.57 18.69
N TYR A 134 9.89 -7.16 19.60
CA TYR A 134 9.35 -6.43 20.75
C TYR A 134 10.44 -5.92 21.68
N SER A 135 11.48 -6.72 21.91
CA SER A 135 12.56 -6.36 22.84
C SER A 135 13.49 -5.29 22.28
N VAL A 136 13.97 -5.46 21.04
CA VAL A 136 14.89 -4.51 20.39
C VAL A 136 14.19 -3.20 20.10
N ARG A 137 12.97 -3.23 19.53
CA ARG A 137 12.22 -2.00 19.25
C ARG A 137 11.88 -1.25 20.55
N GLY A 138 11.57 -1.96 21.62
CA GLY A 138 11.38 -1.38 22.94
C GLY A 138 12.63 -0.66 23.44
N LEU A 139 13.81 -1.27 23.32
CA LEU A 139 15.09 -0.65 23.72
C LEU A 139 15.41 0.61 22.90
N VAL A 140 15.13 0.60 21.59
CA VAL A 140 15.27 1.77 20.73
C VAL A 140 14.36 2.90 21.21
N LEU A 141 13.08 2.63 21.50
CA LEU A 141 12.14 3.64 22.00
C LEU A 141 12.57 4.20 23.36
N VAL A 142 13.12 3.39 24.27
CA VAL A 142 13.65 3.89 25.53
C VAL A 142 14.85 4.83 25.27
N LYS A 143 15.76 4.47 24.37
CA LYS A 143 16.89 5.32 23.98
C LYS A 143 16.45 6.65 23.36
N GLU A 144 15.36 6.65 22.57
CA GLU A 144 14.79 7.85 21.96
C GLU A 144 14.06 8.75 22.97
N GLN A 145 13.33 8.17 23.92
CA GLN A 145 12.46 8.92 24.83
C GLN A 145 13.17 9.46 26.08
N PHE A 146 14.21 8.76 26.57
CA PHE A 146 14.88 9.07 27.83
C PHE A 146 16.35 9.41 27.57
N SER A 147 16.60 10.67 27.23
CA SER A 147 17.95 11.19 26.97
C SER A 147 18.78 11.22 28.27
N GLY A 148 19.83 10.39 28.34
CA GLY A 148 20.71 10.29 29.52
C GLY A 148 21.22 8.87 29.82
N THR A 149 20.61 7.83 29.23
CA THR A 149 21.06 6.44 29.41
C THR A 149 21.89 5.91 28.24
N HIS A 150 23.10 5.43 28.51
CA HIS A 150 23.92 4.72 27.54
C HIS A 150 23.39 3.28 27.36
N ILE A 151 22.31 3.13 26.60
CA ILE A 151 21.73 1.82 26.26
C ILE A 151 22.47 1.28 25.04
N SER A 152 23.30 0.26 25.25
CA SER A 152 23.98 -0.48 24.19
C SER A 152 23.70 -1.98 24.29
N LEU A 153 23.71 -2.65 23.15
CA LEU A 153 23.60 -4.10 23.04
C LEU A 153 25.01 -4.69 22.96
N GLY A 154 25.59 -5.10 24.09
CA GLY A 154 26.98 -5.59 24.16
C GLY A 154 27.32 -6.71 23.15
N ASP A 155 26.35 -7.59 22.88
CA ASP A 155 26.47 -8.70 21.92
C ASP A 155 25.69 -8.44 20.61
N ALA A 156 25.65 -7.19 20.13
CA ALA A 156 24.88 -6.77 18.94
C ALA A 156 25.09 -7.68 17.72
N GLU A 157 26.34 -8.07 17.44
CA GLU A 157 26.66 -8.89 16.27
C GLU A 157 26.18 -10.34 16.44
N ALA A 158 26.21 -10.90 17.65
CA ALA A 158 25.66 -12.22 17.93
C ALA A 158 24.13 -12.22 17.79
N VAL A 159 23.47 -11.18 18.29
CA VAL A 159 22.02 -10.99 18.14
C VAL A 159 21.65 -10.80 16.66
N PHE A 160 22.44 -10.03 15.91
CA PHE A 160 22.27 -9.86 14.47
C PHE A 160 22.36 -11.20 13.74
N ARG A 161 23.35 -12.04 14.07
CA ARG A 161 23.50 -13.39 13.49
C ARG A 161 22.33 -14.31 13.87
N SER A 162 21.86 -14.27 15.12
CA SER A 162 20.71 -15.05 15.58
C SER A 162 19.42 -14.68 14.85
N ILE A 163 19.16 -13.39 14.64
CA ILE A 163 18.05 -12.92 13.82
C ILE A 163 18.27 -13.40 12.38
N LYS A 164 19.45 -13.12 11.78
CA LYS A 164 19.78 -13.52 10.39
C LYS A 164 19.64 -15.02 10.13
N ALA A 165 19.83 -15.89 11.12
CA ALA A 165 19.62 -17.33 10.99
C ALA A 165 18.17 -17.72 10.65
N LEU A 166 17.20 -16.82 10.89
CA LEU A 166 15.78 -17.01 10.52
C LEU A 166 15.48 -16.66 9.05
N SER A 167 16.41 -15.98 8.36
CA SER A 167 16.25 -15.59 6.96
C SER A 167 16.38 -16.76 5.99
N GLN A 168 15.67 -16.68 4.86
CA GLN A 168 15.69 -17.64 3.76
C GLN A 168 16.43 -17.10 2.53
N SER A 169 16.74 -17.99 1.59
CA SER A 169 17.50 -17.66 0.37
C SER A 169 16.73 -16.80 -0.63
N ASP A 170 15.40 -16.78 -0.54
CA ASP A 170 14.45 -15.98 -1.33
C ASP A 170 14.17 -14.60 -0.71
N GLY A 171 14.79 -14.28 0.42
CA GLY A 171 14.60 -13.02 1.13
C GLY A 171 13.46 -13.03 2.16
N LYS A 172 12.66 -14.10 2.25
CA LYS A 172 11.61 -14.27 3.28
C LYS A 172 12.21 -14.67 4.62
N TRP A 173 11.42 -14.55 5.68
CA TRP A 173 11.87 -14.79 7.06
C TRP A 173 10.94 -15.68 7.84
N ARG A 174 11.51 -16.58 8.65
CA ARG A 174 10.75 -17.44 9.57
C ARG A 174 10.47 -16.72 10.88
N TYR A 175 9.32 -17.01 11.48
CA TYR A 175 9.02 -16.55 12.85
C TYR A 175 9.74 -17.35 13.94
N SER A 176 10.09 -18.60 13.64
CA SER A 176 10.72 -19.54 14.58
C SER A 176 11.71 -20.45 13.83
N PRO A 177 12.83 -20.86 14.44
CA PRO A 177 13.75 -21.82 13.83
C PRO A 177 13.12 -23.20 13.59
N ASN A 178 12.07 -23.55 14.35
CA ASN A 178 11.40 -24.85 14.28
C ASN A 178 10.19 -24.87 13.33
N ASN A 179 9.74 -23.70 12.84
CA ASN A 179 8.66 -23.61 11.86
C ASN A 179 9.28 -23.39 10.47
N PRO A 180 9.07 -24.29 9.48
CA PRO A 180 9.57 -24.08 8.13
C PRO A 180 8.89 -22.90 7.42
N GLU A 181 7.72 -22.45 7.87
CA GLU A 181 6.98 -21.35 7.25
C GLU A 181 7.73 -20.02 7.39
N SER A 182 8.03 -19.42 6.24
CA SER A 182 8.61 -18.10 6.10
C SER A 182 7.66 -17.15 5.38
N SER A 183 7.61 -15.90 5.81
CA SER A 183 6.76 -14.88 5.22
C SER A 183 7.53 -13.59 4.89
N THR A 184 6.98 -12.85 3.95
CA THR A 184 7.36 -11.50 3.53
C THR A 184 6.97 -10.48 4.60
N PHE A 185 5.83 -10.68 5.28
CA PHE A 185 5.46 -9.86 6.43
C PHE A 185 6.51 -9.93 7.55
N ALA A 186 7.01 -11.15 7.84
CA ALA A 186 8.08 -11.38 8.79
C ALA A 186 9.40 -10.73 8.36
N ALA A 187 9.66 -10.63 7.05
CA ALA A 187 10.86 -9.95 6.54
C ALA A 187 10.86 -8.47 6.92
N GLY A 188 9.72 -7.79 6.82
CA GLY A 188 9.56 -6.40 7.29
C GLY A 188 9.89 -6.22 8.77
N LEU A 189 9.35 -7.08 9.63
CA LEU A 189 9.65 -7.08 11.06
C LEU A 189 11.13 -7.33 11.34
N ALA A 190 11.74 -8.27 10.61
CA ALA A 190 13.17 -8.57 10.74
C ALA A 190 14.05 -7.39 10.35
N PHE A 191 13.75 -6.69 9.25
CA PHE A 191 14.51 -5.50 8.84
C PHE A 191 14.41 -4.37 9.86
N GLU A 192 13.22 -4.11 10.41
CA GLU A 192 13.04 -3.13 11.49
C GLU A 192 13.83 -3.52 12.75
N THR A 193 13.83 -4.81 13.09
CA THR A 193 14.57 -5.34 14.24
C THR A 193 16.08 -5.20 14.04
N LEU A 194 16.61 -5.58 12.88
CA LEU A 194 18.04 -5.49 12.57
C LEU A 194 18.53 -4.05 12.53
N ALA A 195 17.71 -3.13 12.02
CA ALA A 195 17.98 -1.69 12.09
C ALA A 195 18.12 -1.20 13.55
N GLY A 196 17.24 -1.69 14.43
CA GLY A 196 17.33 -1.42 15.86
C GLY A 196 18.60 -2.00 16.49
N VAL A 197 19.02 -3.21 16.08
CA VAL A 197 20.29 -3.81 16.55
C VAL A 197 21.48 -2.95 16.11
N ILE A 198 21.51 -2.48 14.86
CA ILE A 198 22.57 -1.59 14.36
C ILE A 198 22.61 -0.28 15.17
N SER A 199 21.45 0.34 15.40
CA SER A 199 21.33 1.58 16.19
C SER A 199 21.74 1.43 17.66
N LEU A 200 21.60 0.23 18.23
CA LEU A 200 21.98 -0.08 19.62
C LEU A 200 23.38 -0.68 19.74
N ALA A 201 24.08 -0.93 18.63
CA ALA A 201 25.39 -1.55 18.64
C ALA A 201 26.46 -0.59 19.21
N PRO A 202 27.34 -1.06 20.11
CA PRO A 202 28.44 -0.25 20.64
C PRO A 202 29.57 -0.03 19.61
N SER A 203 29.61 -0.84 18.56
CA SER A 203 30.58 -0.79 17.47
C SER A 203 29.89 -1.12 16.14
N GLU A 204 30.53 -0.76 15.03
CA GLU A 204 30.04 -1.06 13.69
C GLU A 204 29.86 -2.58 13.48
N ILE A 205 28.73 -2.97 12.90
CA ILE A 205 28.43 -4.37 12.56
C ILE A 205 29.24 -4.75 11.31
N ASP A 206 29.77 -5.98 11.28
CA ASP A 206 30.54 -6.49 10.14
C ASP A 206 29.85 -6.22 8.78
N HIS A 207 30.56 -5.48 7.93
CA HIS A 207 30.12 -5.10 6.59
C HIS A 207 29.68 -6.31 5.76
N SER A 208 30.29 -7.48 5.94
CA SER A 208 29.90 -8.72 5.23
C SER A 208 28.48 -9.18 5.57
N LEU A 209 28.04 -9.02 6.83
CA LEU A 209 26.69 -9.35 7.30
C LEU A 209 25.66 -8.38 6.72
N ILE A 210 26.00 -7.09 6.68
CA ILE A 210 25.18 -6.04 6.08
C ILE A 210 25.01 -6.27 4.57
N GLN A 211 26.08 -6.60 3.84
CA GLN A 211 26.00 -6.91 2.41
C GLN A 211 25.16 -8.17 2.12
N THR A 212 25.27 -9.19 2.96
CA THR A 212 24.43 -10.40 2.87
C THR A 212 22.94 -10.06 3.08
N LEU A 213 22.65 -9.14 4.00
CA LEU A 213 21.28 -8.66 4.22
C LEU A 213 20.76 -7.83 3.04
N LYS A 214 21.57 -6.90 2.50
CA LYS A 214 21.23 -6.14 1.28
C LYS A 214 20.89 -7.06 0.11
N THR A 215 21.68 -8.12 -0.09
CA THR A 215 21.40 -9.13 -1.11
C THR A 215 20.06 -9.85 -0.87
N GLY A 216 19.76 -10.20 0.39
CA GLY A 216 18.47 -10.80 0.75
C GLY A 216 17.29 -9.87 0.50
N ILE A 217 17.45 -8.57 0.76
CA ILE A 217 16.45 -7.54 0.47
C ILE A 217 16.21 -7.43 -1.05
N THR A 218 17.27 -7.39 -1.86
CA THR A 218 17.13 -7.35 -3.33
C THR A 218 16.38 -8.57 -3.85
N LYS A 219 16.66 -9.77 -3.32
CA LYS A 219 15.93 -11.00 -3.68
C LYS A 219 14.47 -10.98 -3.25
N LEU A 220 14.17 -10.40 -2.09
CA LEU A 220 12.77 -10.23 -1.66
C LEU A 220 12.00 -9.39 -2.69
N PHE A 221 12.62 -8.37 -3.29
CA PHE A 221 11.99 -7.55 -4.33
C PHE A 221 11.67 -8.33 -5.62
N ASP A 222 12.28 -9.48 -5.85
CA ASP A 222 11.93 -10.36 -6.97
C ASP A 222 10.60 -11.09 -6.75
N SER A 223 10.13 -11.17 -5.51
CA SER A 223 8.82 -11.74 -5.16
C SER A 223 7.64 -10.75 -5.25
N ILE A 224 7.90 -9.49 -5.59
CA ILE A 224 6.85 -8.47 -5.75
C ILE A 224 5.92 -8.86 -6.89
N GLN A 225 4.62 -8.78 -6.64
CA GLN A 225 3.57 -8.93 -7.64
C GLN A 225 3.24 -7.58 -8.29
N LYS A 226 2.74 -7.63 -9.52
CA LYS A 226 2.42 -6.44 -10.33
C LYS A 226 1.01 -6.56 -10.90
N TYR A 227 0.18 -5.54 -10.71
CA TYR A 227 -1.09 -5.36 -11.41
C TYR A 227 -0.86 -4.80 -12.83
N ASP A 228 -1.84 -4.97 -13.72
CA ASP A 228 -1.76 -4.53 -15.12
C ASP A 228 -1.65 -3.00 -15.29
N ASP A 229 -1.97 -2.22 -14.25
CA ASP A 229 -1.87 -0.75 -14.19
C ASP A 229 -0.47 -0.25 -13.76
N GLY A 230 0.48 -1.17 -13.53
CA GLY A 230 1.83 -0.86 -13.06
C GLY A 230 1.94 -0.63 -11.55
N THR A 231 0.93 -1.00 -10.78
CA THR A 231 0.95 -1.05 -9.31
C THR A 231 1.67 -2.31 -8.83
N PHE A 232 2.50 -2.19 -7.79
CA PHE A 232 3.28 -3.31 -7.25
C PHE A 232 2.93 -3.56 -5.79
N TYR A 233 2.89 -4.82 -5.36
CA TYR A 233 2.52 -5.21 -4.00
C TYR A 233 3.17 -6.54 -3.61
N PHE A 234 3.22 -6.81 -2.30
CA PHE A 234 3.52 -8.13 -1.78
C PHE A 234 2.22 -8.80 -1.36
N ASP A 235 1.97 -10.04 -1.77
CA ASP A 235 0.75 -10.78 -1.44
C ASP A 235 1.04 -12.03 -0.61
N GLU A 236 0.42 -12.13 0.56
CA GLU A 236 0.54 -13.25 1.49
C GLU A 236 -0.74 -13.38 2.35
N SER A 237 -0.79 -14.39 3.23
CA SER A 237 -1.93 -14.70 4.10
C SER A 237 -2.43 -13.54 4.95
N GLU A 238 -1.53 -12.63 5.32
CA GLU A 238 -1.80 -11.44 6.13
C GLU A 238 -2.51 -10.34 5.32
N GLY A 239 -2.58 -10.50 4.00
CA GLY A 239 -3.15 -9.56 3.04
C GLY A 239 -2.10 -8.63 2.42
N PRO A 240 -2.39 -8.05 1.25
CA PRO A 240 -1.37 -7.32 0.51
C PRO A 240 -1.01 -5.96 1.13
N ILE A 241 -1.96 -5.32 1.81
CA ILE A 241 -1.77 -4.03 2.50
C ILE A 241 -0.81 -4.18 3.69
N SER A 242 -1.10 -5.12 4.59
CA SER A 242 -0.33 -5.36 5.81
C SER A 242 1.09 -5.82 5.51
N THR A 243 1.23 -6.76 4.56
CA THR A 243 2.51 -7.32 4.10
C THR A 243 3.38 -6.24 3.48
N THR A 244 2.82 -5.48 2.54
CA THR A 244 3.55 -4.40 1.88
C THR A 244 3.95 -3.30 2.87
N ALA A 245 3.06 -2.92 3.80
CA ALA A 245 3.35 -1.88 4.80
C ALA A 245 4.45 -2.30 5.79
N SER A 246 4.45 -3.58 6.21
CA SER A 246 5.49 -4.15 7.07
C SER A 246 6.87 -4.05 6.41
N VAL A 247 6.98 -4.47 5.14
CA VAL A 247 8.24 -4.42 4.39
C VAL A 247 8.74 -2.99 4.23
N ILE A 248 7.89 -2.05 3.81
CA ILE A 248 8.29 -0.64 3.65
C ILE A 248 8.76 -0.03 4.97
N ARG A 249 8.07 -0.31 6.09
CA ARG A 249 8.48 0.17 7.41
C ARG A 249 9.84 -0.38 7.82
N GLY A 250 10.07 -1.67 7.59
CA GLY A 250 11.34 -2.32 7.84
C GLY A 250 12.48 -1.75 7.01
N LEU A 251 12.25 -1.55 5.70
CA LEU A 251 13.24 -0.98 4.78
C LEU A 251 13.59 0.46 5.12
N LYS A 252 12.60 1.30 5.46
CA LYS A 252 12.83 2.67 5.91
C LYS A 252 13.72 2.69 7.15
N SER A 253 13.41 1.85 8.13
CA SER A 253 14.19 1.77 9.37
C SER A 253 15.62 1.30 9.11
N PHE A 254 15.79 0.29 8.25
CA PHE A 254 17.10 -0.24 7.87
C PHE A 254 17.93 0.77 7.08
N ALA A 255 17.33 1.45 6.09
CA ALA A 255 17.97 2.51 5.32
C ALA A 255 18.39 3.70 6.21
N ALA A 256 17.62 4.04 7.24
CA ALA A 256 17.97 5.10 8.19
C ALA A 256 19.13 4.71 9.13
N SER A 257 19.35 3.41 9.36
CA SER A 257 20.42 2.90 10.23
C SER A 257 21.75 2.67 9.50
N GLU A 258 21.80 2.82 8.18
CA GLU A 258 22.94 2.42 7.35
C GLU A 258 23.32 3.53 6.36
N SER A 259 24.60 3.88 6.29
CA SER A 259 25.07 5.07 5.55
C SER A 259 25.24 4.87 4.05
N THR A 260 25.31 3.62 3.55
CA THR A 260 25.62 3.33 2.13
C THR A 260 24.39 3.09 1.26
N GLY A 261 23.18 3.32 1.77
CA GLY A 261 21.92 3.28 1.01
C GLY A 261 21.54 1.89 0.47
N LEU A 262 20.27 1.74 0.07
CA LEU A 262 19.80 0.52 -0.61
C LEU A 262 19.57 0.80 -2.10
N ASN A 263 20.28 0.07 -2.95
CA ASN A 263 20.10 0.13 -4.40
C ASN A 263 18.89 -0.74 -4.81
N LEU A 264 17.69 -0.16 -4.74
CA LEU A 264 16.44 -0.82 -5.10
C LEU A 264 15.90 -0.30 -6.45
N PRO A 265 15.24 -1.13 -7.27
CA PRO A 265 14.71 -0.68 -8.55
C PRO A 265 13.63 0.41 -8.36
N GLY A 266 13.89 1.61 -8.89
CA GLY A 266 12.99 2.77 -8.75
C GLY A 266 11.56 2.49 -9.24
N GLU A 267 11.39 1.73 -10.33
CA GLU A 267 10.06 1.31 -10.83
C GLU A 267 9.25 0.56 -9.76
N LYS A 268 9.90 -0.38 -9.04
CA LYS A 268 9.23 -1.17 -7.99
C LYS A 268 8.86 -0.30 -6.80
N ILE A 269 9.68 0.68 -6.43
CA ILE A 269 9.39 1.63 -5.33
C ILE A 269 8.21 2.53 -5.67
N VAL A 270 8.22 3.15 -6.85
CA VAL A 270 7.09 3.95 -7.35
C VAL A 270 5.82 3.09 -7.46
N GLY A 271 5.99 1.85 -7.91
CA GLY A 271 4.96 0.83 -7.96
C GLY A 271 4.29 0.52 -6.63
N LEU A 272 5.09 0.35 -5.58
CA LEU A 272 4.62 0.10 -4.21
C LEU A 272 3.92 1.34 -3.64
N ALA A 273 4.37 2.55 -4.00
CA ALA A 273 3.69 3.79 -3.63
C ALA A 273 2.30 3.89 -4.28
N LYS A 274 2.18 3.52 -5.57
CA LYS A 274 0.89 3.46 -6.28
C LYS A 274 -0.10 2.52 -5.59
N PHE A 275 0.37 1.42 -5.00
CA PHE A 275 -0.49 0.46 -4.31
C PHE A 275 -1.24 1.09 -3.15
N PHE A 276 -0.56 1.85 -2.28
CA PHE A 276 -1.24 2.53 -1.17
C PHE A 276 -2.10 3.71 -1.61
N LEU A 277 -1.75 4.35 -2.72
CA LEU A 277 -2.54 5.46 -3.27
C LEU A 277 -3.79 4.97 -4.05
N GLY A 278 -3.76 3.75 -4.58
CA GLY A 278 -4.85 3.14 -5.34
C GLY A 278 -5.88 2.39 -4.48
N VAL A 279 -5.49 1.94 -3.28
CA VAL A 279 -6.41 1.37 -2.30
C VAL A 279 -7.17 2.52 -1.62
N GLY A 280 -8.18 3.06 -2.31
CA GLY A 280 -9.06 4.06 -1.73
C GLY A 280 -9.86 3.49 -0.55
N ILE A 281 -9.98 4.27 0.54
CA ILE A 281 -11.07 4.07 1.51
C ILE A 281 -12.38 4.34 0.74
N PRO A 282 -13.45 3.52 0.88
CA PRO A 282 -14.76 3.90 0.37
C PRO A 282 -15.13 5.25 1.01
N VAL A 283 -15.05 6.31 0.22
CA VAL A 283 -15.41 7.66 0.65
C VAL A 283 -16.92 7.65 0.89
N ILE A 284 -17.31 7.51 2.15
CA ILE A 284 -18.64 7.87 2.62
C ILE A 284 -18.68 9.40 2.59
N GLY A 285 -18.99 9.98 1.44
CA GLY A 285 -19.16 11.43 1.30
C GLY A 285 -18.61 12.00 0.00
N ASP A 286 -19.33 11.80 -1.10
CA ASP A 286 -19.85 12.94 -1.88
C ASP A 286 -20.75 12.46 -3.03
N CYS A 287 -22.00 12.15 -2.66
CA CYS A 287 -23.22 12.55 -3.37
C CYS A 287 -24.42 12.16 -2.50
N SER A 288 -24.68 12.94 -1.45
CA SER A 288 -25.98 12.95 -0.75
C SER A 288 -26.18 14.34 -0.12
N PHE A 289 -26.92 15.19 -0.83
CA PHE A 289 -27.46 16.46 -0.36
C PHE A 289 -28.49 16.24 0.79
N PRO A 290 -28.89 17.28 1.53
CA PRO A 290 -28.92 17.34 2.98
C PRO A 290 -30.22 16.80 3.58
N LEU A 291 -30.21 15.61 4.19
CA LEU A 291 -31.36 15.08 4.92
C LEU A 291 -31.20 15.27 6.44
N THR A 292 -31.09 16.51 6.92
CA THR A 292 -31.14 16.77 8.39
C THR A 292 -31.64 18.16 8.81
N ARG A 293 -32.10 19.02 7.90
CA ARG A 293 -32.72 20.32 8.25
C ARG A 293 -34.21 20.49 7.89
N LEU A 294 -34.89 19.39 7.56
CA LEU A 294 -36.34 19.39 7.28
C LEU A 294 -37.17 18.42 8.16
N LEU A 295 -36.56 17.82 9.19
CA LEU A 295 -37.25 16.95 10.17
C LEU A 295 -37.11 17.47 11.61
N SER A 296 -37.29 18.77 11.84
CA SER A 296 -37.56 19.34 13.18
C SER A 296 -38.88 20.11 13.28
N ALA A 297 -39.74 20.06 12.26
CA ALA A 297 -41.03 20.75 12.26
C ALA A 297 -42.27 19.84 12.11
N ALA A 298 -42.12 18.51 12.04
CA ALA A 298 -43.27 17.62 11.87
C ALA A 298 -43.07 16.26 12.57
N SER A 299 -43.21 16.24 13.90
CA SER A 299 -43.69 15.09 14.70
C SER A 299 -43.67 15.38 16.21
N ALA A 300 -44.20 16.54 16.61
CA ALA A 300 -44.93 16.61 17.87
C ALA A 300 -46.32 15.99 17.61
N SER A 301 -46.39 14.67 17.41
CA SER A 301 -47.64 13.91 17.26
C SER A 301 -47.30 12.46 16.89
N PHE A 302 -47.63 11.54 17.80
CA PHE A 302 -47.54 10.08 17.74
C PHE A 302 -46.17 9.43 18.01
N GLY A 303 -46.13 8.71 19.12
CA GLY A 303 -44.98 7.96 19.61
C GLY A 303 -44.91 6.52 19.10
N GLY A 304 -43.73 5.92 19.28
CA GLY A 304 -43.41 4.54 18.94
C GLY A 304 -42.01 4.47 18.32
N GLY A 305 -41.04 3.98 19.10
CA GLY A 305 -39.62 4.09 18.78
C GLY A 305 -39.13 3.18 17.65
N PHE A 306 -37.97 3.53 17.05
CA PHE A 306 -37.15 2.62 16.27
C PHE A 306 -35.67 3.06 16.22
N VAL A 307 -34.82 2.05 16.08
CA VAL A 307 -33.34 1.99 16.18
C VAL A 307 -32.69 2.16 14.79
N ALA A 308 -31.45 2.65 14.78
CA ALA A 308 -30.61 3.05 13.65
C ALA A 308 -30.11 1.92 12.73
N LEU A 309 -29.64 2.29 11.50
CA LEU A 309 -28.97 1.41 10.53
C LEU A 309 -27.93 2.16 9.67
N GLN A 310 -26.74 1.56 9.54
CA GLN A 310 -25.64 1.86 8.61
C GLN A 310 -25.01 0.52 8.16
N GLY A 311 -24.53 0.45 6.92
CA GLY A 311 -23.44 -0.46 6.48
C GLY A 311 -23.76 -1.49 5.39
N LEU A 312 -23.05 -1.41 4.25
CA LEU A 312 -23.06 -2.36 3.12
C LEU A 312 -21.65 -2.38 2.49
N ASP A 313 -21.10 -3.57 2.25
CA ASP A 313 -20.13 -3.94 1.19
C ASP A 313 -19.73 -5.43 1.33
N CYS A 314 -19.10 -6.07 0.35
CA CYS A 314 -19.55 -6.53 -0.97
C CYS A 314 -18.71 -7.79 -1.30
N LEU A 315 -19.20 -8.66 -2.19
CA LEU A 315 -18.80 -10.08 -2.36
C LEU A 315 -18.15 -10.35 -3.73
N GLU A 316 -17.14 -11.23 -3.79
CA GLU A 316 -16.57 -11.80 -5.04
C GLU A 316 -17.39 -12.98 -5.59
N LEU A 317 -17.44 -13.11 -6.92
CA LEU A 317 -18.05 -14.19 -7.69
C LEU A 317 -17.02 -14.89 -8.58
N GLY A 318 -16.92 -16.22 -8.48
CA GLY A 318 -16.23 -17.08 -9.45
C GLY A 318 -17.20 -17.69 -10.46
N PHE A 319 -16.72 -17.99 -11.66
CA PHE A 319 -17.42 -18.82 -12.65
C PHE A 319 -16.50 -19.89 -13.25
N SER A 320 -17.10 -21.05 -13.53
CA SER A 320 -16.52 -22.31 -14.00
C SER A 320 -17.14 -22.70 -15.35
N LEU A 321 -16.34 -23.31 -16.24
CA LEU A 321 -16.69 -24.13 -17.42
C LEU A 321 -15.54 -25.17 -17.54
N GLY A 322 -15.64 -26.51 -17.52
CA GLY A 322 -16.62 -27.48 -18.06
C GLY A 322 -16.29 -27.77 -19.54
N GLY A 323 -15.82 -28.91 -20.04
CA GLY A 323 -15.40 -30.22 -19.53
C GLY A 323 -15.02 -31.18 -20.70
N SER A 324 -14.56 -32.41 -20.36
CA SER A 324 -14.68 -33.69 -21.10
C SER A 324 -13.40 -34.46 -21.52
N ALA A 325 -13.21 -35.60 -20.83
CA ALA A 325 -12.75 -36.95 -21.26
C ALA A 325 -11.30 -37.17 -21.78
N ARG A 326 -10.55 -38.24 -21.44
CA ARG A 326 -10.74 -39.46 -20.62
C ARG A 326 -9.38 -40.21 -20.50
N VAL A 327 -9.15 -40.90 -19.35
CA VAL A 327 -8.34 -42.15 -19.13
C VAL A 327 -6.79 -41.98 -19.16
N ALA A 328 -5.93 -42.49 -18.26
CA ALA A 328 -5.90 -43.61 -17.28
C ALA A 328 -4.90 -43.29 -16.12
N PHE A 329 -5.18 -43.56 -14.84
CA PHE A 329 -4.83 -44.74 -13.98
C PHE A 329 -3.54 -44.65 -13.13
N LEU A 330 -3.73 -44.86 -11.81
CA LEU A 330 -2.83 -45.35 -10.72
C LEU A 330 -1.63 -44.46 -10.30
N GLU A 331 -1.27 -44.27 -9.02
CA GLU A 331 -1.50 -45.06 -7.79
C GLU A 331 -1.31 -44.21 -6.50
N GLU A 332 -1.72 -44.84 -5.39
CA GLU A 332 -1.85 -44.57 -3.94
C GLU A 332 -0.84 -43.64 -3.20
N VAL A 333 -1.22 -42.80 -2.22
CA VAL A 333 -1.80 -43.01 -0.84
C VAL A 333 -0.69 -43.50 0.13
N VAL A 334 -0.38 -42.89 1.29
CA VAL A 334 -1.01 -42.94 2.65
C VAL A 334 -0.03 -42.15 3.57
N THR A 335 -0.39 -41.04 4.22
CA THR A 335 -0.84 -40.87 5.64
C THR A 335 -0.07 -41.66 6.72
N HIS A 336 0.21 -41.12 7.91
CA HIS A 336 -0.57 -41.29 9.16
C HIS A 336 0.15 -40.52 10.31
N SER A 337 -0.52 -39.65 11.08
CA SER A 337 -1.13 -39.85 12.43
C SER A 337 -0.12 -39.94 13.60
N ASP A 338 -0.36 -39.53 14.85
CA ASP A 338 -1.58 -39.35 15.66
C ASP A 338 -1.21 -38.72 17.03
N GLY A 339 -2.20 -38.28 17.84
CA GLY A 339 -2.16 -38.62 19.29
C GLY A 339 -2.19 -37.53 20.39
N ARG A 340 -3.39 -36.98 20.68
CA ARG A 340 -4.04 -36.60 21.99
C ARG A 340 -3.24 -36.43 23.31
N ARG A 341 -3.68 -35.45 24.13
CA ARG A 341 -4.29 -35.70 25.48
C ARG A 341 -5.02 -34.49 26.10
N SER A 342 -5.99 -34.81 26.97
CA SER A 342 -7.03 -33.97 27.60
C SER A 342 -6.67 -33.52 29.03
N ARG A 343 -7.33 -32.47 29.57
CA ARG A 343 -7.92 -32.41 30.94
C ARG A 343 -8.74 -31.13 31.20
N SER A 344 -9.65 -31.24 32.16
CA SER A 344 -10.90 -30.48 32.42
C SER A 344 -10.88 -29.59 33.68
N ILE A 345 -12.03 -28.89 33.93
CA ILE A 345 -12.60 -28.31 35.20
C ILE A 345 -12.39 -26.79 35.36
N SER A 346 -13.27 -25.92 35.90
CA SER A 346 -14.75 -25.74 36.04
C SER A 346 -14.98 -24.44 36.87
N SER A 347 -16.21 -23.90 36.86
CA SER A 347 -16.86 -22.97 37.82
C SER A 347 -16.55 -21.46 37.69
N LEU A 348 -17.51 -20.57 37.37
CA LEU A 348 -18.74 -20.05 38.05
C LEU A 348 -18.47 -18.81 38.94
N VAL A 349 -19.13 -17.67 38.65
CA VAL A 349 -20.03 -16.91 39.56
C VAL A 349 -20.36 -15.53 38.96
N THR A 350 -21.66 -15.23 38.97
CA THR A 350 -22.39 -14.01 38.59
C THR A 350 -22.41 -12.95 39.70
N ARG A 351 -22.51 -11.64 39.36
CA ARG A 351 -23.34 -10.65 40.09
C ARG A 351 -23.56 -9.33 39.35
N ARG A 352 -24.84 -8.94 39.26
CA ARG A 352 -25.42 -7.63 38.88
C ARG A 352 -25.21 -6.58 39.99
N SER A 353 -25.21 -5.29 39.66
CA SER A 353 -26.18 -4.29 40.19
C SER A 353 -26.01 -2.87 39.61
N ASN A 354 -27.17 -2.21 39.49
CA ASN A 354 -27.46 -0.88 38.95
C ASN A 354 -26.93 0.28 39.80
N LEU A 355 -26.79 1.49 39.22
CA LEU A 355 -27.29 2.75 39.80
C LEU A 355 -27.31 3.91 38.77
N ARG A 356 -28.16 4.90 39.07
CA ARG A 356 -28.84 5.88 38.21
C ARG A 356 -28.49 7.32 38.69
N CYS A 357 -28.77 8.33 37.85
CA CYS A 357 -28.96 9.79 38.09
C CYS A 357 -27.86 10.72 37.53
N SER A 358 -28.04 11.97 37.08
CA SER A 358 -29.12 12.80 36.47
C SER A 358 -28.59 14.25 36.30
N PHE A 359 -29.13 15.05 35.35
CA PHE A 359 -29.14 16.55 35.25
C PHE A 359 -27.83 17.30 34.85
N SER A 360 -27.77 18.45 34.13
CA SER A 360 -28.72 19.42 33.50
C SER A 360 -27.94 20.50 32.69
N VAL A 361 -28.47 20.96 31.52
CA VAL A 361 -28.69 22.38 31.02
C VAL A 361 -27.50 23.39 31.00
N SER A 362 -27.20 24.27 30.02
CA SER A 362 -27.98 25.11 29.07
C SER A 362 -27.08 25.82 28.01
N ALA A 363 -27.68 26.12 26.83
CA ALA A 363 -27.72 27.40 26.06
C ALA A 363 -26.46 28.29 25.85
N HIS A 364 -26.27 29.12 24.81
CA HIS A 364 -26.98 29.61 23.62
C HIS A 364 -25.98 30.53 22.86
N LEU A 365 -25.97 30.60 21.52
CA LEU A 365 -26.08 31.85 20.72
C LEU A 365 -25.93 31.65 19.21
N ARG A 366 -26.52 32.60 18.47
CA ARG A 366 -27.03 32.56 17.11
C ARG A 366 -26.33 33.60 16.21
N LEU A 367 -26.43 33.36 14.89
CA LEU A 367 -26.55 34.29 13.73
C LEU A 367 -25.31 34.61 12.86
N SER A 368 -25.47 34.26 11.56
CA SER A 368 -24.80 34.71 10.32
C SER A 368 -25.31 36.12 9.89
N PRO A 369 -24.90 36.82 8.77
CA PRO A 369 -24.45 36.31 7.45
C PRO A 369 -23.38 37.12 6.59
N ILE A 370 -22.79 36.42 5.61
CA ILE A 370 -22.39 36.75 4.20
C ILE A 370 -21.67 38.09 3.83
N ARG A 371 -20.46 38.00 3.23
CA ARG A 371 -20.10 38.65 1.92
C ARG A 371 -18.78 38.12 1.32
N GLY A 372 -18.76 38.02 -0.02
CA GLY A 372 -17.77 37.32 -0.83
C GLY A 372 -16.44 38.05 -1.07
N SER A 373 -15.39 37.23 -1.27
CA SER A 373 -14.08 37.48 -1.89
C SER A 373 -13.10 36.44 -1.32
N ARG A 374 -13.03 35.25 -1.95
CA ARG A 374 -12.28 34.11 -1.38
C ARG A 374 -11.64 33.22 -2.46
N CYS A 375 -10.72 33.80 -3.26
CA CYS A 375 -9.73 33.01 -4.01
C CYS A 375 -8.28 33.25 -3.54
N LEU A 376 -8.04 34.22 -2.65
CA LEU A 376 -6.74 34.50 -2.03
C LEU A 376 -6.74 34.28 -0.50
N ARG A 377 -7.88 33.87 0.06
CA ARG A 377 -8.03 33.68 1.52
C ARG A 377 -7.97 32.21 1.96
N THR A 378 -7.97 31.28 1.02
CA THR A 378 -7.79 29.84 1.27
C THR A 378 -6.32 29.48 1.48
N SER A 379 -5.37 30.21 0.87
CA SER A 379 -3.93 30.06 1.18
C SER A 379 -3.59 30.51 2.61
N GLN A 380 -4.28 31.53 3.12
CA GLN A 380 -4.08 32.02 4.50
C GLN A 380 -4.70 31.09 5.57
N TRP A 381 -5.70 30.28 5.20
CA TRP A 381 -6.32 29.29 6.09
C TRP A 381 -5.59 27.94 6.08
N ILE A 382 -5.06 27.49 4.94
CA ILE A 382 -4.35 26.20 4.82
C ILE A 382 -3.00 26.23 5.57
N LEU A 383 -2.33 27.38 5.63
CA LEU A 383 -1.09 27.55 6.40
C LEU A 383 -1.31 27.69 7.92
N GLN A 384 -2.56 27.85 8.36
CA GLN A 384 -2.91 27.92 9.78
C GLN A 384 -3.24 26.54 10.37
N GLU A 385 -3.61 25.55 9.54
CA GLU A 385 -3.85 24.16 9.94
C GLU A 385 -2.70 23.19 9.64
N VAL A 386 -1.81 23.52 8.71
CA VAL A 386 -0.48 22.88 8.66
C VAL A 386 0.36 23.57 9.73
N GLY A 387 0.69 22.88 10.82
CA GLY A 387 1.47 23.36 11.97
C GLY A 387 2.90 23.83 11.66
N PHE A 388 3.07 24.69 10.66
CA PHE A 388 4.31 25.35 10.27
C PHE A 388 4.68 26.42 11.29
N SER A 389 3.72 27.03 12.01
CA SER A 389 4.01 28.03 13.05
C SER A 389 4.30 27.42 14.44
N GLU A 390 3.70 26.28 14.78
CA GLU A 390 3.85 25.66 16.12
C GLU A 390 5.06 24.72 16.26
N LYS A 391 5.62 24.20 15.16
CA LYS A 391 6.86 23.40 15.19
C LYS A 391 8.14 24.22 15.39
N ILE A 392 8.04 25.55 15.46
CA ILE A 392 9.19 26.46 15.46
C ILE A 392 9.65 26.84 16.90
N HIS A 393 9.49 25.95 17.87
CA HIS A 393 9.98 26.18 19.25
C HIS A 393 11.10 25.23 19.69
N THR A 394 11.57 24.33 18.82
CA THR A 394 12.71 23.44 19.08
C THR A 394 13.90 23.81 18.21
N LEU A 395 15.05 24.07 18.84
CA LEU A 395 16.35 24.48 18.28
C LEU A 395 16.53 24.16 16.77
N ILE A 396 16.29 25.17 15.94
CA ILE A 396 16.44 25.12 14.49
C ILE A 396 17.92 25.37 14.13
N SER A 397 18.51 24.53 13.28
CA SER A 397 19.84 24.82 12.73
C SER A 397 19.82 26.09 11.87
N LEU A 398 20.96 26.78 11.69
CA LEU A 398 20.97 28.01 10.86
C LEU A 398 20.56 27.75 9.39
N GLU A 399 20.80 26.53 8.89
CA GLU A 399 20.36 26.06 7.58
C GLU A 399 18.84 25.98 7.49
N GLU A 400 18.20 25.20 8.37
CA GLU A 400 16.73 25.08 8.42
C GLU A 400 16.06 26.44 8.66
N ALA A 401 16.70 27.32 9.46
CA ALA A 401 16.20 28.67 9.71
C ALA A 401 16.22 29.49 8.41
N TYR A 402 17.31 29.43 7.64
CA TYR A 402 17.39 30.09 6.33
C TYR A 402 16.32 29.56 5.38
N GLU A 403 16.21 28.25 5.22
CA GLU A 403 15.23 27.60 4.33
C GLU A 403 13.80 28.05 4.68
N ALA A 404 13.44 28.01 5.97
CA ALA A 404 12.12 28.43 6.44
C ALA A 404 11.86 29.92 6.20
N PHE A 405 12.77 30.81 6.61
CA PHE A 405 12.57 32.25 6.46
C PHE A 405 12.56 32.69 5.00
N LYS A 406 13.34 32.03 4.14
CA LYS A 406 13.37 32.32 2.72
C LYS A 406 12.08 31.88 2.03
N ALA A 407 11.54 30.70 2.38
CA ALA A 407 10.24 30.26 1.89
C ALA A 407 9.12 31.24 2.30
N LEU A 408 9.10 31.67 3.56
CA LEU A 408 8.11 32.66 4.04
C LEU A 408 8.22 34.00 3.31
N GLU A 409 9.44 34.47 3.04
CA GLU A 409 9.69 35.71 2.28
C GLU A 409 9.17 35.60 0.84
N ILE A 410 9.45 34.50 0.14
CA ILE A 410 8.97 34.26 -1.23
C ILE A 410 7.44 34.22 -1.28
N LEU A 411 6.81 33.61 -0.28
CA LEU A 411 5.35 33.49 -0.20
C LEU A 411 4.65 34.76 0.30
N GLY A 412 5.40 35.78 0.74
CA GLY A 412 4.85 37.03 1.26
C GLY A 412 4.13 36.87 2.61
N ILE A 413 4.55 35.92 3.44
CA ILE A 413 3.96 35.64 4.75
C ILE A 413 4.73 36.41 5.85
N ASP A 414 3.99 37.07 6.74
CA ASP A 414 4.58 37.81 7.85
C ASP A 414 5.34 36.89 8.83
N LYS A 415 6.56 37.30 9.17
CA LYS A 415 7.47 36.56 10.07
C LYS A 415 7.03 36.77 11.54
N LYS A 416 6.98 35.70 12.35
CA LYS A 416 6.66 35.78 13.78
C LYS A 416 7.81 36.45 14.56
N SER A 417 7.50 37.48 15.34
CA SER A 417 8.50 38.30 16.06
C SER A 417 9.41 37.50 16.99
N ASP A 418 8.85 36.56 17.74
CA ASP A 418 9.56 35.85 18.81
C ASP A 418 10.60 34.86 18.26
N LEU A 419 10.29 34.26 17.11
CA LEU A 419 11.19 33.39 16.39
C LEU A 419 12.38 34.20 15.83
N SER A 420 12.08 35.33 15.19
CA SER A 420 13.11 36.20 14.62
C SER A 420 14.12 36.67 15.68
N SER A 421 13.68 36.96 16.92
CA SER A 421 14.60 37.34 18.00
C SER A 421 15.56 36.21 18.40
N ALA A 422 15.05 34.99 18.62
CA ALA A 422 15.89 33.86 19.05
C ALA A 422 16.89 33.44 17.95
N THR A 423 16.47 33.46 16.69
CA THR A 423 17.40 33.19 15.58
C THR A 423 18.44 34.30 15.45
N CYS A 424 18.07 35.57 15.64
CA CYS A 424 19.01 36.68 15.57
C CYS A 424 20.11 36.60 16.66
N GLU A 425 19.80 36.12 17.87
CA GLU A 425 20.82 35.90 18.90
C GLU A 425 21.86 34.87 18.44
N ASN A 426 21.43 33.76 17.82
CA ASN A 426 22.32 32.74 17.27
C ASN A 426 23.17 33.27 16.11
N VAL A 427 22.58 34.05 15.20
CA VAL A 427 23.29 34.70 14.08
C VAL A 427 24.39 35.62 14.63
N VAL A 428 24.05 36.50 15.58
CA VAL A 428 25.01 37.43 16.19
C VAL A 428 26.14 36.66 16.88
N LYS A 429 25.83 35.57 17.59
CA LYS A 429 26.84 34.72 18.24
C LYS A 429 27.83 34.11 17.24
N VAL A 430 27.35 33.58 16.11
CA VAL A 430 28.20 32.97 15.07
C VAL A 430 29.06 34.02 14.36
N LEU A 431 28.49 35.19 14.06
CA LEU A 431 29.21 36.29 13.42
C LEU A 431 30.22 36.97 14.35
N ALA A 432 29.97 36.99 15.67
CA ALA A 432 30.88 37.55 16.67
C ALA A 432 32.02 36.60 17.09
N SER A 433 31.92 35.29 16.77
CA SER A 433 32.95 34.29 17.08
C SER A 433 33.42 33.53 15.81
N PRO A 434 34.05 34.24 14.85
CA PRO A 434 34.45 33.65 13.58
C PRO A 434 35.50 32.55 13.70
N SER A 435 36.30 32.50 14.77
CA SER A 435 37.30 31.43 14.97
C SER A 435 36.68 30.07 15.31
N SER A 436 35.45 30.03 15.84
CA SER A 436 34.78 28.80 16.28
C SER A 436 33.71 28.26 15.34
N SER A 437 33.30 29.03 14.32
CA SER A 437 32.26 28.61 13.36
C SER A 437 32.83 27.73 12.24
N THR A 438 32.02 26.97 11.52
CA THR A 438 32.44 26.39 10.23
C THR A 438 32.20 27.38 9.08
N LEU A 439 32.75 27.12 7.87
CA LEU A 439 32.42 27.92 6.68
C LEU A 439 30.91 27.86 6.37
N LYS A 440 30.30 26.68 6.57
CA LYS A 440 28.86 26.46 6.44
C LYS A 440 28.05 27.31 7.41
N ASP A 441 28.43 27.33 8.69
CA ASP A 441 27.72 28.13 9.71
C ASP A 441 27.85 29.64 9.44
N ALA A 442 29.03 30.08 9.01
CA ALA A 442 29.26 31.48 8.64
C ALA A 442 28.38 31.88 7.44
N PHE A 443 28.30 31.03 6.42
CA PHE A 443 27.42 31.25 5.27
C PHE A 443 25.95 31.35 5.69
N TYR A 444 25.41 30.35 6.40
CA TYR A 444 23.99 30.39 6.80
C TYR A 444 23.68 31.51 7.79
N ALA A 445 24.60 31.87 8.68
CA ALA A 445 24.45 33.04 9.53
C ALA A 445 24.30 34.34 8.70
N LEU A 446 25.15 34.52 7.68
CA LEU A 446 25.05 35.66 6.75
C LEU A 446 23.76 35.62 5.93
N SER A 447 23.34 34.44 5.46
CA SER A 447 22.11 34.26 4.68
C SER A 447 20.86 34.62 5.50
N VAL A 448 20.77 34.15 6.75
CA VAL A 448 19.69 34.52 7.67
C VAL A 448 19.75 36.00 8.02
N ASN A 449 20.95 36.56 8.24
CA ASN A 449 21.11 37.98 8.51
C ASN A 449 20.58 38.86 7.38
N GLY A 450 20.77 38.45 6.12
CA GLY A 450 20.22 39.17 4.96
C GLY A 450 18.69 39.25 4.96
N ILE A 451 18.02 38.24 5.52
CA ILE A 451 16.54 38.14 5.56
C ILE A 451 15.96 38.81 6.81
N LEU A 452 16.58 38.63 7.98
CA LEU A 452 16.08 39.14 9.25
C LEU A 452 16.62 40.52 9.62
N LYS A 453 17.73 40.95 8.99
CA LYS A 453 18.46 42.18 9.32
C LYS A 453 18.74 42.27 10.83
N CYS A 454 19.31 41.19 11.38
CA CYS A 454 19.65 41.14 12.80
C CYS A 454 20.62 42.28 13.11
N LYS A 455 20.42 42.98 14.23
CA LYS A 455 21.28 44.10 14.66
C LYS A 455 22.65 43.59 15.11
N SER A 456 23.48 43.13 14.19
CA SER A 456 24.94 43.16 14.32
C SER A 456 25.39 44.61 14.10
N GLY A 457 26.41 45.09 14.80
CA GLY A 457 26.88 46.50 14.71
C GLY A 457 27.12 47.01 13.28
N GLU A 458 27.28 48.33 13.14
CA GLU A 458 27.47 49.02 11.84
C GLU A 458 28.71 48.57 11.04
N ASP A 459 29.64 47.82 11.65
CA ASP A 459 30.90 47.41 11.04
C ASP A 459 30.95 45.91 10.68
N VAL A 460 31.45 45.63 9.47
CA VAL A 460 31.79 44.29 8.97
C VAL A 460 32.77 43.60 9.93
N PRO A 461 32.51 42.36 10.41
CA PRO A 461 33.55 41.59 11.08
C PRO A 461 34.66 41.28 10.07
N LYS A 462 35.75 42.06 10.07
CA LYS A 462 36.95 41.85 9.21
C LYS A 462 37.47 40.41 9.31
N ASP A 463 37.25 39.79 10.45
CA ASP A 463 37.59 38.39 10.75
C ASP A 463 36.76 37.38 9.94
N ILE A 464 35.46 37.64 9.70
CA ILE A 464 34.61 36.79 8.82
C ILE A 464 35.10 36.89 7.38
N VAL A 465 35.37 38.10 6.88
CA VAL A 465 35.85 38.31 5.51
C VAL A 465 37.19 37.61 5.30
N SER A 466 38.12 37.77 6.24
CA SER A 466 39.44 37.13 6.20
C SER A 466 39.32 35.60 6.22
N LYS A 467 38.39 35.06 7.02
CA LYS A 467 38.12 33.62 7.06
C LYS A 467 37.54 33.09 5.76
N LEU A 468 36.57 33.77 5.16
CA LEU A 468 35.98 33.35 3.88
C LEU A 468 37.02 33.45 2.75
N GLN A 469 37.86 34.50 2.74
CA GLN A 469 38.97 34.61 1.78
C GLN A 469 40.01 33.50 1.95
N ALA A 470 40.35 33.13 3.18
CA ALA A 470 41.20 31.97 3.46
C ALA A 470 40.52 30.67 2.99
N GLY A 471 39.22 30.52 3.26
CA GLY A 471 38.41 29.39 2.81
C GLY A 471 38.45 29.21 1.28
N VAL A 472 38.40 30.29 0.50
CA VAL A 472 38.56 30.20 -0.97
C VAL A 472 39.97 29.75 -1.37
N LYS A 473 41.02 30.26 -0.70
CA LYS A 473 42.42 29.92 -1.03
C LYS A 473 42.77 28.47 -0.71
N ASP A 474 42.25 27.96 0.40
CA ASP A 474 42.56 26.62 0.91
C ASP A 474 41.58 25.54 0.40
N ALA A 475 40.51 25.95 -0.31
CA ALA A 475 39.46 25.05 -0.78
C ALA A 475 39.98 24.00 -1.75
N LYS A 476 39.63 22.74 -1.45
CA LYS A 476 39.81 21.58 -2.33
C LYS A 476 38.48 20.89 -2.68
N LEU A 477 37.43 21.24 -1.94
CA LEU A 477 36.08 20.70 -2.10
C LEU A 477 35.18 21.78 -2.71
N LEU A 478 34.24 21.36 -3.54
CA LEU A 478 33.26 22.27 -4.16
C LEU A 478 32.44 23.03 -3.10
N LEU A 479 32.08 22.37 -2.00
CA LEU A 479 31.31 22.98 -0.91
C LEU A 479 32.09 24.08 -0.18
N ASP A 480 33.41 23.94 -0.04
CA ASP A 480 34.25 24.97 0.57
C ASP A 480 34.29 26.22 -0.30
N PHE A 481 34.43 26.04 -1.63
CA PHE A 481 34.29 27.13 -2.59
C PHE A 481 32.89 27.76 -2.51
N TYR A 482 31.84 26.93 -2.48
CA TYR A 482 30.45 27.37 -2.44
C TYR A 482 30.18 28.28 -1.23
N TYR A 483 30.40 27.78 -0.01
CA TYR A 483 30.13 28.55 1.21
C TYR A 483 31.00 29.80 1.32
N SER A 484 32.27 29.71 0.91
CA SER A 484 33.20 30.83 1.01
C SER A 484 32.88 31.94 0.02
N VAL A 485 32.72 31.61 -1.27
CA VAL A 485 32.43 32.59 -2.33
C VAL A 485 31.05 33.20 -2.12
N LYS A 486 30.02 32.39 -1.87
CA LYS A 486 28.66 32.92 -1.63
C LYS A 486 28.58 33.75 -0.36
N GLY A 487 29.31 33.36 0.69
CA GLY A 487 29.47 34.18 1.89
C GLY A 487 30.06 35.55 1.56
N LEU A 488 31.12 35.62 0.75
CA LEU A 488 31.73 36.90 0.33
C LEU A 488 30.78 37.76 -0.49
N VAL A 489 29.99 37.17 -1.39
CA VAL A 489 28.94 37.88 -2.14
C VAL A 489 27.91 38.48 -1.18
N LEU A 490 27.41 37.71 -0.20
CA LEU A 490 26.45 38.20 0.79
C LEU A 490 27.03 39.35 1.64
N VAL A 491 28.31 39.29 2.01
CA VAL A 491 28.96 40.41 2.72
C VAL A 491 29.00 41.66 1.83
N LYS A 492 29.38 41.52 0.55
CA LYS A 492 29.40 42.63 -0.41
C LYS A 492 28.02 43.25 -0.60
N GLU A 493 26.96 42.46 -0.61
CA GLU A 493 25.57 42.93 -0.75
C GLU A 493 25.02 43.60 0.52
N GLN A 494 25.33 43.06 1.71
CA GLN A 494 24.76 43.53 2.97
C GLN A 494 25.49 44.75 3.55
N PHE A 495 26.79 44.90 3.27
CA PHE A 495 27.64 45.91 3.92
C PHE A 495 28.33 46.79 2.87
N SER A 496 27.60 47.77 2.35
CA SER A 496 28.10 48.76 1.38
C SER A 496 29.25 49.59 1.98
N GLY A 497 30.46 49.46 1.42
CA GLY A 497 31.66 50.20 1.87
C GLY A 497 32.95 49.38 1.94
N THR A 498 32.86 48.05 1.78
CA THR A 498 34.03 47.16 1.77
C THR A 498 34.39 46.78 0.33
N ASP A 499 35.59 47.12 -0.13
CA ASP A 499 36.09 46.71 -1.45
C ASP A 499 36.51 45.24 -1.41
N ILE A 500 35.52 44.34 -1.42
CA ILE A 500 35.71 42.90 -1.41
C ILE A 500 35.88 42.44 -2.84
N SER A 501 37.14 42.27 -3.24
CA SER A 501 37.53 41.69 -4.53
C SER A 501 38.26 40.36 -4.32
N LEU A 502 38.12 39.46 -5.28
CA LEU A 502 38.85 38.21 -5.32
C LEU A 502 40.06 38.39 -6.26
N GLY A 503 41.21 38.79 -5.70
CA GLY A 503 42.40 39.14 -6.49
C GLY A 503 42.84 38.06 -7.51
N ASP A 504 42.62 36.78 -7.18
CA ASP A 504 42.92 35.62 -8.05
C ASP A 504 41.64 34.99 -8.65
N ALA A 505 40.61 35.79 -8.96
CA ALA A 505 39.30 35.31 -9.42
C ALA A 505 39.39 34.31 -10.58
N GLU A 506 40.23 34.59 -11.58
CA GLU A 506 40.37 33.71 -12.75
C GLU A 506 41.02 32.36 -12.41
N ALA A 507 41.98 32.35 -11.47
CA ALA A 507 42.58 31.13 -10.98
C ALA A 507 41.56 30.29 -10.19
N VAL A 508 40.76 30.93 -9.33
CA VAL A 508 39.68 30.27 -8.58
C VAL A 508 38.61 29.74 -9.53
N PHE A 509 38.24 30.51 -10.56
CA PHE A 509 37.32 30.06 -11.61
C PHE A 509 37.85 28.80 -12.31
N ARG A 510 39.14 28.76 -12.67
CA ARG A 510 39.76 27.56 -13.28
C ARG A 510 39.80 26.37 -12.31
N SER A 511 40.11 26.59 -11.03
CA SER A 511 40.13 25.54 -10.01
C SER A 511 38.75 24.91 -9.82
N ILE A 512 37.70 25.73 -9.78
CA ILE A 512 36.33 25.22 -9.77
C ILE A 512 36.10 24.49 -11.10
N LYS A 513 36.29 25.14 -12.27
CA LYS A 513 36.07 24.54 -13.60
C LYS A 513 36.78 23.20 -13.83
N ALA A 514 37.90 22.92 -13.18
CA ALA A 514 38.61 21.65 -13.23
C ALA A 514 37.80 20.46 -12.65
N LEU A 515 36.81 20.71 -11.79
CA LEU A 515 35.90 19.69 -11.24
C LEU A 515 34.76 19.31 -12.20
N SER A 516 34.59 20.04 -13.30
CA SER A 516 33.57 19.83 -14.32
C SER A 516 33.88 18.63 -15.22
N GLN A 517 32.85 17.84 -15.54
CA GLN A 517 32.92 16.72 -16.46
C GLN A 517 32.41 17.08 -17.87
N SER A 518 32.68 16.19 -18.83
CA SER A 518 32.39 16.42 -20.26
C SER A 518 30.90 16.38 -20.61
N ASP A 519 30.07 15.80 -19.74
CA ASP A 519 28.61 15.68 -19.79
C ASP A 519 27.89 16.85 -19.10
N GLY A 520 28.64 17.79 -18.52
CA GLY A 520 28.10 18.94 -17.79
C GLY A 520 27.89 18.70 -16.29
N ARG A 521 28.10 17.47 -15.78
CA ARG A 521 28.07 17.16 -14.34
C ARG A 521 29.35 17.61 -13.65
N TRP A 522 29.34 17.60 -12.33
CA TRP A 522 30.43 18.14 -11.52
C TRP A 522 30.81 17.25 -10.35
N LEU A 523 32.11 17.17 -10.07
CA LEU A 523 32.64 16.45 -8.92
C LEU A 523 32.58 17.34 -7.66
N TYR A 524 32.30 16.74 -6.51
CA TYR A 524 32.42 17.41 -5.21
C TYR A 524 33.88 17.61 -4.78
N SER A 525 34.78 16.74 -5.24
CA SER A 525 36.23 16.82 -5.01
C SER A 525 37.00 16.10 -6.11
N SER A 526 38.25 16.45 -6.34
CA SER A 526 39.11 15.75 -7.31
C SER A 526 39.40 14.29 -6.94
N ASN A 527 39.19 13.92 -5.67
CA ASN A 527 39.54 12.60 -5.12
C ASN A 527 38.33 11.65 -5.10
N ASN A 528 37.11 12.16 -5.29
CA ASN A 528 35.89 11.36 -5.41
C ASN A 528 35.46 11.37 -6.88
N PRO A 529 35.42 10.22 -7.59
CA PRO A 529 35.00 10.17 -8.99
C PRO A 529 33.49 10.37 -9.20
N GLU A 530 32.69 10.45 -8.14
CA GLU A 530 31.25 10.66 -8.25
C GLU A 530 30.93 12.09 -8.66
N SER A 531 30.43 12.24 -9.88
CA SER A 531 29.89 13.49 -10.40
C SER A 531 28.38 13.53 -10.27
N SER A 532 27.84 14.70 -9.95
CA SER A 532 26.40 14.90 -9.79
C SER A 532 25.91 16.17 -10.52
N THR A 533 24.66 16.12 -10.94
CA THR A 533 23.87 17.24 -11.45
C THR A 533 23.54 18.21 -10.33
N PHE A 534 23.32 17.72 -9.10
CA PHE A 534 23.12 18.59 -7.94
C PHE A 534 24.36 19.47 -7.70
N ALA A 535 25.56 18.89 -7.79
CA ALA A 535 26.84 19.61 -7.68
C ALA A 535 27.03 20.62 -8.83
N ALA A 536 26.50 20.33 -10.03
CA ALA A 536 26.55 21.26 -11.14
C ALA A 536 25.82 22.57 -10.81
N GLY A 537 24.65 22.49 -10.18
CA GLY A 537 23.92 23.66 -9.71
C GLY A 537 24.72 24.51 -8.72
N LEU A 538 25.33 23.87 -7.71
CA LEU A 538 26.21 24.55 -6.74
C LEU A 538 27.44 25.18 -7.41
N ALA A 539 28.06 24.49 -8.35
CA ALA A 539 29.22 25.00 -9.07
C ALA A 539 28.88 26.23 -9.91
N LEU A 540 27.74 26.21 -10.64
CA LEU A 540 27.26 27.36 -11.42
C LEU A 540 26.97 28.57 -10.52
N GLU A 541 26.31 28.34 -9.39
CA GLU A 541 26.06 29.39 -8.40
C GLU A 541 27.37 29.97 -7.81
N THR A 542 28.36 29.12 -7.57
CA THR A 542 29.68 29.54 -7.08
C THR A 542 30.44 30.35 -8.13
N LEU A 543 30.48 29.90 -9.38
CA LEU A 543 31.17 30.59 -10.48
C LEU A 543 30.56 31.96 -10.75
N ALA A 544 29.24 32.09 -10.67
CA ALA A 544 28.54 33.37 -10.73
C ALA A 544 29.02 34.34 -9.64
N GLY A 545 29.22 33.84 -8.42
CA GLY A 545 29.80 34.61 -7.33
C GLY A 545 31.25 35.03 -7.59
N VAL A 546 32.07 34.15 -8.19
CA VAL A 546 33.45 34.50 -8.59
C VAL A 546 33.45 35.62 -9.63
N ILE A 547 32.59 35.55 -10.64
CA ILE A 547 32.45 36.61 -11.66
C ILE A 547 32.04 37.94 -11.00
N SER A 548 31.07 37.91 -10.07
CA SER A 548 30.61 39.10 -9.32
C SER A 548 31.69 39.73 -8.43
N LEU A 549 32.63 38.94 -7.93
CA LEU A 549 33.73 39.38 -7.04
C LEU A 549 35.04 39.66 -7.79
N ALA A 550 35.10 39.41 -9.10
CA ALA A 550 36.32 39.58 -9.86
C ALA A 550 36.69 41.07 -10.05
N PRO A 551 37.95 41.47 -9.85
CA PRO A 551 38.41 42.85 -10.06
C PRO A 551 38.48 43.21 -11.56
N SER A 552 38.54 42.22 -12.44
CA SER A 552 38.58 42.33 -13.89
C SER A 552 37.66 41.29 -14.54
N GLU A 553 37.26 41.54 -15.78
CA GLU A 553 36.42 40.60 -16.55
C GLU A 553 37.12 39.24 -16.70
N ILE A 554 36.39 38.16 -16.45
CA ILE A 554 36.88 36.78 -16.64
C ILE A 554 36.98 36.49 -18.15
N ASP A 555 38.00 35.74 -18.56
CA ASP A 555 38.21 35.34 -19.96
C ASP A 555 36.93 34.77 -20.59
N GLN A 556 36.45 35.44 -21.64
CA GLN A 556 35.24 35.09 -22.38
C GLN A 556 35.29 33.67 -22.97
N SER A 557 36.46 33.11 -23.25
CA SER A 557 36.61 31.73 -23.71
C SER A 557 36.27 30.70 -22.63
N LEU A 558 36.58 31.00 -21.35
CA LEU A 558 36.20 30.17 -20.20
C LEU A 558 34.69 30.20 -19.99
N ILE A 559 34.09 31.39 -20.09
CA ILE A 559 32.64 31.58 -20.03
C ILE A 559 31.94 30.80 -21.15
N GLN A 560 32.44 30.87 -22.39
CA GLN A 560 31.86 30.13 -23.52
C GLN A 560 31.98 28.60 -23.36
N THR A 561 33.09 28.13 -22.79
CA THR A 561 33.27 26.72 -22.44
C THR A 561 32.25 26.28 -21.38
N LEU A 562 31.99 27.11 -20.38
CA LEU A 562 30.99 26.86 -19.36
C LEU A 562 29.57 26.83 -19.95
N LYS A 563 29.22 27.79 -20.81
CA LYS A 563 27.93 27.80 -21.53
C LYS A 563 27.70 26.49 -22.31
N THR A 564 28.74 26.00 -22.98
CA THR A 564 28.68 24.70 -23.68
C THR A 564 28.44 23.54 -22.71
N GLY A 565 29.11 23.53 -21.55
CA GLY A 565 28.88 22.54 -20.50
C GLY A 565 27.45 22.58 -19.94
N ILE A 566 26.87 23.77 -19.78
CA ILE A 566 25.47 23.93 -19.36
C ILE A 566 24.53 23.33 -20.40
N THR A 567 24.73 23.61 -21.70
CA THR A 567 23.89 23.02 -22.75
C THR A 567 23.92 21.49 -22.72
N LYS A 568 25.11 20.89 -22.50
CA LYS A 568 25.26 19.44 -22.35
C LYS A 568 24.58 18.89 -21.10
N LEU A 569 24.59 19.62 -19.99
CA LEU A 569 23.87 19.21 -18.78
C LEU A 569 22.37 19.01 -19.08
N PHE A 570 21.78 19.85 -19.93
CA PHE A 570 20.38 19.69 -20.33
C PHE A 570 20.13 18.45 -21.20
N ASP A 571 21.16 17.77 -21.73
CA ASP A 571 20.99 16.51 -22.45
C ASP A 571 20.70 15.33 -21.50
N SER A 572 21.04 15.46 -20.21
CA SER A 572 20.71 14.44 -19.19
C SER A 572 19.36 14.67 -18.49
N ILE A 573 18.56 15.62 -18.97
CA ILE A 573 17.24 15.92 -18.41
C ILE A 573 16.28 14.75 -18.67
N GLN A 574 15.50 14.36 -17.65
CA GLN A 574 14.46 13.35 -17.77
C GLN A 574 13.13 14.00 -18.14
N LYS A 575 12.23 13.23 -18.75
CA LYS A 575 10.95 13.70 -19.28
C LYS A 575 9.81 12.73 -18.92
N TYR A 576 8.68 13.26 -18.48
CA TYR A 576 7.41 12.54 -18.37
C TYR A 576 6.56 12.67 -19.66
N ASP A 577 5.61 11.75 -19.85
CA ASP A 577 4.74 11.71 -21.04
C ASP A 577 3.86 12.96 -21.21
N ASP A 578 3.63 13.72 -20.14
CA ASP A 578 2.84 14.96 -20.11
C ASP A 578 3.63 16.23 -20.52
N GLY A 579 4.92 16.08 -20.87
CA GLY A 579 5.80 17.20 -21.22
C GLY A 579 6.52 17.85 -20.04
N THR A 580 6.42 17.28 -18.85
CA THR A 580 7.16 17.71 -17.66
C THR A 580 8.62 17.23 -17.72
N PHE A 581 9.57 18.08 -17.32
CA PHE A 581 11.01 17.79 -17.34
C PHE A 581 11.62 17.94 -15.94
N TYR A 582 12.60 17.11 -15.59
CA TYR A 582 13.28 17.15 -14.30
C TYR A 582 14.69 16.55 -14.36
N PHE A 583 15.51 16.83 -13.35
CA PHE A 583 16.75 16.11 -13.09
C PHE A 583 16.55 15.21 -11.87
N ASP A 584 17.07 13.98 -11.90
CA ASP A 584 16.92 13.02 -10.80
C ASP A 584 18.20 12.23 -10.54
N GLU A 585 18.58 12.21 -9.28
CA GLU A 585 19.82 11.67 -8.70
C GLU A 585 19.61 11.33 -7.22
N SER A 586 20.67 10.96 -6.49
CA SER A 586 20.62 10.52 -5.09
C SER A 586 19.94 11.50 -4.13
N GLU A 587 20.06 12.80 -4.38
CA GLU A 587 19.50 13.89 -3.59
C GLU A 587 18.00 14.08 -3.82
N GLY A 588 17.42 13.35 -4.78
CA GLY A 588 16.02 13.42 -5.17
C GLY A 588 15.73 14.45 -6.26
N PRO A 589 14.59 14.33 -6.96
CA PRO A 589 14.36 15.07 -8.19
C PRO A 589 14.07 16.56 -7.94
N ILE A 590 13.42 16.90 -6.83
CA ILE A 590 13.10 18.29 -6.45
C ILE A 590 14.39 19.04 -6.11
N SER A 591 15.18 18.50 -5.17
CA SER A 591 16.43 19.10 -4.71
C SER A 591 17.47 19.25 -5.83
N THR A 592 17.63 18.22 -6.67
CA THR A 592 18.55 18.23 -7.83
C THR A 592 18.15 19.28 -8.85
N THR A 593 16.87 19.29 -9.25
CA THR A 593 16.35 20.25 -10.22
C THR A 593 16.44 21.69 -9.69
N ALA A 594 16.14 21.90 -8.41
CA ALA A 594 16.17 23.21 -7.78
C ALA A 594 17.59 23.79 -7.72
N SER A 595 18.57 22.96 -7.37
CA SER A 595 19.99 23.34 -7.37
C SER A 595 20.44 23.84 -8.75
N VAL A 596 20.09 23.12 -9.82
CA VAL A 596 20.42 23.52 -11.20
C VAL A 596 19.76 24.84 -11.56
N ILE A 597 18.45 25.01 -11.32
CA ILE A 597 17.73 26.25 -11.63
C ILE A 597 18.31 27.45 -10.86
N ARG A 598 18.65 27.29 -9.59
CA ARG A 598 19.30 28.33 -8.76
C ARG A 598 20.67 28.73 -9.31
N GLY A 599 21.48 27.73 -9.69
CA GLY A 599 22.77 27.93 -10.34
C GLY A 599 22.66 28.67 -11.66
N LEU A 600 21.70 28.28 -12.51
CA LEU A 600 21.44 28.93 -13.80
C LEU A 600 20.99 30.38 -13.64
N LYS A 601 20.07 30.66 -12.72
CA LYS A 601 19.64 32.03 -12.42
C LYS A 601 20.82 32.90 -12.00
N SER A 602 21.63 32.40 -11.07
CA SER A 602 22.79 33.13 -10.55
C SER A 602 23.80 33.42 -11.67
N PHE A 603 24.13 32.41 -12.48
CA PHE A 603 25.07 32.54 -13.59
C PHE A 603 24.56 33.46 -14.71
N ALA A 604 23.28 33.37 -15.07
CA ALA A 604 22.67 34.27 -16.05
C ALA A 604 22.59 35.72 -15.56
N ALA A 605 22.54 35.95 -14.24
CA ALA A 605 22.56 37.29 -13.65
C ALA A 605 23.95 37.95 -13.70
N SER A 606 25.02 37.16 -13.60
CA SER A 606 26.41 37.65 -13.65
C SER A 606 26.92 37.93 -15.07
N GLU A 607 26.26 37.38 -16.09
CA GLU A 607 26.68 37.49 -17.50
C GLU A 607 25.80 38.47 -18.30
N SER A 608 26.41 39.24 -19.21
CA SER A 608 25.70 40.22 -20.05
C SER A 608 25.10 39.60 -21.31
N THR A 609 25.66 38.49 -21.80
CA THR A 609 25.34 37.89 -23.10
C THR A 609 24.21 36.85 -23.06
N GLY A 610 23.53 36.68 -21.92
CA GLY A 610 22.42 35.74 -21.76
C GLY A 610 22.81 34.26 -21.96
N LEU A 611 21.86 33.36 -21.67
CA LEU A 611 22.03 31.92 -21.83
C LEU A 611 20.92 31.39 -22.74
N ASN A 612 21.30 30.82 -23.88
CA ASN A 612 20.33 30.26 -24.83
C ASN A 612 19.99 28.81 -24.44
N LEU A 613 18.91 28.64 -23.69
CA LEU A 613 18.40 27.33 -23.27
C LEU A 613 17.15 26.93 -24.06
N PRO A 614 16.92 25.62 -24.31
CA PRO A 614 15.72 25.16 -24.99
C PRO A 614 14.45 25.53 -24.19
N GLY A 615 13.60 26.39 -24.75
CA GLY A 615 12.41 26.91 -24.06
C GLY A 615 11.46 25.81 -23.56
N GLU A 616 11.24 24.76 -24.35
CA GLU A 616 10.40 23.62 -23.94
C GLU A 616 10.90 22.95 -22.66
N LYS A 617 12.22 22.83 -22.48
CA LYS A 617 12.81 22.23 -21.27
C LYS A 617 12.56 23.10 -20.04
N ILE A 618 12.69 24.42 -20.17
CA ILE A 618 12.42 25.36 -19.07
C ILE A 618 10.94 25.37 -18.68
N VAL A 619 10.03 25.36 -19.66
CA VAL A 619 8.59 25.27 -19.38
C VAL A 619 8.26 23.95 -18.69
N GLY A 620 8.83 22.82 -19.12
CA GLY A 620 8.56 21.55 -18.42
C GLY A 620 9.23 21.42 -17.06
N LEU A 621 10.35 22.12 -16.79
CA LEU A 621 10.90 22.24 -15.43
C LEU A 621 9.97 23.06 -14.53
N ALA A 622 9.34 24.11 -15.06
CA ALA A 622 8.31 24.84 -14.33
C ALA A 622 7.08 23.96 -14.03
N LYS A 623 6.63 23.18 -15.01
CA LYS A 623 5.54 22.20 -14.82
C LYS A 623 5.89 21.15 -13.76
N PHE A 624 7.15 20.73 -13.68
CA PHE A 624 7.59 19.77 -12.67
C PHE A 624 7.35 20.31 -11.26
N PHE A 625 7.87 21.50 -10.96
CA PHE A 625 7.65 22.09 -9.64
C PHE A 625 6.18 22.39 -9.36
N LEU A 626 5.40 22.82 -10.34
CA LEU A 626 3.96 23.07 -10.15
C LEU A 626 3.14 21.77 -10.00
N GLY A 627 3.57 20.68 -10.62
CA GLY A 627 2.88 19.39 -10.65
C GLY A 627 3.13 18.50 -9.43
N VAL A 628 4.26 18.70 -8.72
CA VAL A 628 4.65 17.93 -7.53
C VAL A 628 3.68 18.12 -6.35
N GLY A 629 2.84 19.15 -6.34
CA GLY A 629 1.94 19.46 -5.21
C GLY A 629 2.72 20.01 -4.02
N ILE A 630 2.31 19.72 -2.78
CA ILE A 630 3.04 20.11 -1.56
C ILE A 630 3.93 18.93 -1.13
N PRO A 631 5.27 19.05 -1.19
CA PRO A 631 6.20 18.03 -0.73
C PRO A 631 6.00 17.68 0.75
N GLY A 632 6.26 16.42 1.12
CA GLY A 632 6.12 15.94 2.49
C GLY A 632 7.24 16.38 3.45
N ASP A 633 8.33 16.92 2.91
CA ASP A 633 9.51 17.37 3.66
C ASP A 633 9.73 18.88 3.49
N ALA A 634 10.23 19.53 4.56
CA ALA A 634 10.41 20.98 4.59
C ALA A 634 11.52 21.46 3.63
N LYS A 635 12.59 20.67 3.45
CA LYS A 635 13.70 21.00 2.56
C LYS A 635 13.28 20.90 1.10
N ASP A 636 12.51 19.88 0.75
CA ASP A 636 11.94 19.76 -0.59
C ASP A 636 10.91 20.85 -0.87
N PHE A 637 10.09 21.24 0.10
CA PHE A 637 9.19 22.39 -0.04
C PHE A 637 9.97 23.70 -0.26
N PHE A 638 11.03 23.94 0.52
CA PHE A 638 11.92 25.09 0.29
C PHE A 638 12.51 25.06 -1.12
N ASN A 639 13.10 23.92 -1.54
CA ASN A 639 13.70 23.78 -2.87
C ASN A 639 12.70 24.00 -4.00
N GLN A 640 11.47 23.53 -3.86
CA GLN A 640 10.40 23.76 -4.82
C GLN A 640 10.05 25.26 -4.93
N ILE A 641 9.77 25.92 -3.80
CA ILE A 641 9.38 27.34 -3.77
C ILE A 641 10.52 28.24 -4.25
N ASP A 642 11.74 27.96 -3.83
CA ASP A 642 12.93 28.69 -4.25
C ASP A 642 13.21 28.54 -5.75
N ALA A 643 13.04 27.34 -6.30
CA ALA A 643 13.16 27.12 -7.75
C ALA A 643 12.07 27.84 -8.55
N LEU A 644 10.82 27.85 -8.06
CA LEU A 644 9.73 28.62 -8.69
C LEU A 644 10.02 30.12 -8.65
N ALA A 645 10.54 30.66 -7.54
CA ALA A 645 10.99 32.04 -7.46
C ALA A 645 12.18 32.34 -8.38
N CYS A 646 13.04 31.35 -8.62
CA CYS A 646 14.12 31.47 -9.60
C CYS A 646 13.58 31.49 -11.04
N LEU A 647 12.50 30.79 -11.33
CA LEU A 647 11.86 30.79 -12.66
C LEU A 647 11.00 32.04 -12.89
N GLU A 648 10.44 32.64 -11.83
CA GLU A 648 9.63 33.86 -11.90
C GLU A 648 10.41 35.07 -12.42
N ASP A 649 11.64 35.25 -11.93
CA ASP A 649 12.50 36.37 -12.28
C ASP A 649 13.90 35.87 -12.62
N ASN A 650 14.23 35.88 -13.92
CA ASN A 650 15.51 35.43 -14.44
C ASN A 650 15.91 36.12 -15.76
N ARG A 651 17.18 35.97 -16.14
CA ARG A 651 17.76 36.56 -17.36
C ARG A 651 17.94 35.58 -18.53
N PHE A 652 17.47 34.34 -18.40
CA PHE A 652 17.45 33.39 -19.51
C PHE A 652 16.05 33.42 -20.16
N SER A 653 15.05 32.81 -19.53
CA SER A 653 13.68 32.75 -20.04
C SER A 653 12.68 32.53 -18.90
N VAL A 654 11.67 33.40 -18.80
CA VAL A 654 10.56 33.29 -17.85
C VAL A 654 9.43 32.45 -18.46
N PRO A 655 9.07 31.30 -17.86
CA PRO A 655 8.02 30.44 -18.38
C PRO A 655 6.62 30.99 -18.08
N LEU A 656 5.78 30.99 -19.12
CA LEU A 656 4.35 31.30 -19.02
C LEU A 656 3.55 30.00 -18.93
N ILE A 657 2.66 29.95 -17.95
CA ILE A 657 1.84 28.79 -17.62
C ILE A 657 0.38 29.09 -17.93
N LEU A 658 -0.23 28.21 -18.71
CA LEU A 658 -1.66 28.19 -18.96
C LEU A 658 -2.35 27.42 -17.83
N SER A 659 -3.32 28.06 -17.19
CA SER A 659 -4.11 27.51 -16.10
C SER A 659 -5.60 27.68 -16.38
N LEU A 660 -6.41 26.76 -15.89
CA LEU A 660 -7.87 26.84 -15.99
C LEU A 660 -8.47 26.87 -14.58
N PRO A 661 -9.36 27.82 -14.27
CA PRO A 661 -10.07 27.83 -12.99
C PRO A 661 -10.95 26.59 -12.77
N SER A 662 -11.43 25.97 -13.86
CA SER A 662 -12.19 24.72 -13.84
C SER A 662 -11.89 23.91 -15.10
N SER A 663 -11.70 22.61 -14.95
CA SER A 663 -11.65 21.63 -16.06
C SER A 663 -13.03 21.04 -16.38
N VAL A 664 -14.07 21.43 -15.64
CA VAL A 664 -15.46 21.01 -15.85
C VAL A 664 -16.27 22.21 -16.34
N ILE A 665 -17.07 22.00 -17.38
CA ILE A 665 -17.86 23.05 -18.02
C ILE A 665 -19.31 22.59 -18.14
N SER A 666 -20.24 23.35 -17.56
CA SER A 666 -21.67 23.08 -17.67
C SER A 666 -22.27 23.66 -18.95
N LEU A 667 -22.70 22.78 -19.85
CA LEU A 667 -23.46 23.16 -21.05
C LEU A 667 -24.88 23.63 -20.71
N THR A 668 -25.49 23.09 -19.65
CA THR A 668 -26.83 23.49 -19.18
C THR A 668 -26.85 24.94 -18.69
N LYS A 669 -25.86 25.31 -17.88
CA LYS A 669 -25.72 26.67 -17.33
C LYS A 669 -25.10 27.65 -18.31
N LYS A 670 -24.66 27.17 -19.49
CA LYS A 670 -23.94 27.95 -20.51
C LYS A 670 -22.70 28.63 -19.92
N GLU A 671 -21.94 27.88 -19.14
CA GLU A 671 -20.71 28.40 -18.53
C GLU A 671 -19.64 28.64 -19.62
N PRO A 672 -19.02 29.82 -19.66
CA PRO A 672 -17.94 30.08 -20.61
C PRO A 672 -16.67 29.33 -20.20
N LEU A 673 -15.87 28.91 -21.19
CA LEU A 673 -14.50 28.46 -20.93
C LEU A 673 -13.71 29.65 -20.41
N LYS A 674 -12.96 29.46 -19.31
CA LYS A 674 -12.04 30.48 -18.78
C LYS A 674 -10.63 29.92 -18.74
N VAL A 675 -9.68 30.69 -19.24
CA VAL A 675 -8.27 30.34 -19.34
C VAL A 675 -7.45 31.52 -18.83
N LYS A 676 -6.48 31.27 -17.97
CA LYS A 676 -5.58 32.29 -17.45
C LYS A 676 -4.14 31.93 -17.83
N VAL A 677 -3.42 32.89 -18.37
CA VAL A 677 -1.98 32.76 -18.63
C VAL A 677 -1.25 33.66 -17.64
N SER A 678 -0.32 33.10 -16.88
CA SER A 678 0.49 33.82 -15.90
C SER A 678 1.89 33.23 -15.82
N THR A 679 2.79 33.91 -15.12
CA THR A 679 4.07 33.31 -14.71
C THR A 679 3.84 32.23 -13.63
N VAL A 680 4.92 31.57 -13.21
CA VAL A 680 4.89 30.46 -12.24
C VAL A 680 4.38 30.85 -10.85
N LEU A 681 4.59 32.11 -10.42
CA LEU A 681 4.03 32.64 -9.16
C LEU A 681 2.76 33.49 -9.38
N GLY A 682 2.21 33.51 -10.59
CA GLY A 682 0.91 34.12 -10.87
C GLY A 682 0.94 35.61 -11.23
N SER A 683 2.11 36.18 -11.53
CA SER A 683 2.24 37.55 -12.05
C SER A 683 1.58 37.70 -13.42
N LYS A 684 1.23 38.93 -13.78
CA LYS A 684 0.56 39.24 -15.05
C LYS A 684 1.48 38.91 -16.23
N ALA A 685 0.95 38.16 -17.19
CA ALA A 685 1.63 37.87 -18.45
C ALA A 685 1.73 39.13 -19.34
N PRO A 686 2.71 39.20 -20.26
CA PRO A 686 2.79 40.25 -21.27
C PRO A 686 1.60 40.18 -22.25
N ALA A 687 1.50 41.18 -23.15
CA ALA A 687 0.52 41.17 -24.22
C ALA A 687 0.69 39.90 -25.10
N LEU A 688 -0.37 39.11 -25.16
CA LEU A 688 -0.41 37.82 -25.87
C LEU A 688 -1.83 37.51 -26.32
N SER A 689 -1.94 36.59 -27.28
CA SER A 689 -3.21 36.00 -27.70
C SER A 689 -3.23 34.50 -27.41
N VAL A 690 -4.39 33.96 -27.05
CA VAL A 690 -4.58 32.54 -26.76
C VAL A 690 -5.61 31.98 -27.73
N LYS A 691 -5.23 30.90 -28.43
CA LYS A 691 -6.07 30.20 -29.39
C LYS A 691 -6.37 28.79 -28.89
N LEU A 692 -7.63 28.38 -28.96
CA LEU A 692 -8.04 26.99 -28.87
C LEU A 692 -7.87 26.37 -30.27
N ALA A 693 -6.71 25.78 -30.49
CA ALA A 693 -6.34 25.19 -31.78
C ALA A 693 -7.25 24.00 -32.13
N GLN A 694 -7.47 23.10 -31.16
CA GLN A 694 -8.26 21.87 -31.36
C GLN A 694 -9.01 21.46 -30.10
N ALA A 695 -10.17 20.82 -30.27
CA ALA A 695 -10.88 20.12 -29.19
C ALA A 695 -11.17 18.68 -29.62
N LEU A 696 -10.42 17.73 -29.08
CA LEU A 696 -10.47 16.31 -29.46
C LEU A 696 -11.41 15.56 -28.53
N SER A 697 -12.44 14.90 -29.05
CA SER A 697 -13.31 14.04 -28.23
C SER A 697 -12.64 12.69 -27.98
N SER A 698 -12.62 12.26 -26.71
CA SER A 698 -11.93 11.05 -26.24
C SER A 698 -12.43 9.74 -26.87
N GLY A 699 -13.60 9.73 -27.53
CA GLY A 699 -14.20 8.55 -28.18
C GLY A 699 -14.21 8.57 -29.71
N SER A 700 -13.77 9.67 -30.35
CA SER A 700 -13.79 9.81 -31.82
C SER A 700 -12.38 9.68 -32.40
N LYS A 701 -12.23 8.94 -33.51
CA LYS A 701 -10.95 8.84 -34.24
C LYS A 701 -10.65 10.18 -34.94
N GLY A 702 -10.06 11.12 -34.20
CA GLY A 702 -9.33 12.27 -34.75
C GLY A 702 -10.15 13.42 -35.36
N SER A 703 -11.49 13.42 -35.29
CA SER A 703 -12.28 14.58 -35.71
C SER A 703 -12.32 15.62 -34.59
N SER A 704 -11.58 16.71 -34.75
CA SER A 704 -11.65 17.85 -33.85
C SER A 704 -13.02 18.54 -33.94
N VAL A 705 -13.65 18.78 -32.79
CA VAL A 705 -15.00 19.38 -32.68
C VAL A 705 -14.93 20.89 -32.81
N ILE A 706 -13.81 21.49 -32.39
CA ILE A 706 -13.54 22.93 -32.47
C ILE A 706 -12.19 23.11 -33.15
N ASN A 707 -12.12 23.92 -34.19
CA ASN A 707 -10.88 24.18 -34.91
C ASN A 707 -10.58 25.67 -34.91
N ASN A 708 -9.38 26.03 -34.44
CA ASN A 708 -8.78 27.35 -34.54
C ASN A 708 -9.71 28.50 -34.07
N GLN A 709 -10.10 28.45 -32.80
CA GLN A 709 -10.94 29.47 -32.17
C GLN A 709 -10.11 30.38 -31.27
N GLU A 710 -10.08 31.66 -31.57
CA GLU A 710 -9.39 32.66 -30.73
C GLU A 710 -10.24 33.05 -29.51
N LEU A 711 -9.60 33.18 -28.35
CA LEU A 711 -10.25 33.54 -27.09
C LEU A 711 -10.26 35.06 -26.90
N LYS A 712 -11.36 35.59 -26.34
CA LYS A 712 -11.47 37.01 -26.00
C LYS A 712 -10.75 37.27 -24.67
N PHE A 713 -10.00 38.37 -24.59
CA PHE A 713 -9.33 38.78 -23.36
C PHE A 713 -10.17 39.76 -22.55
N ASP A 714 -10.37 39.48 -21.26
CA ASP A 714 -10.93 40.42 -20.29
C ASP A 714 -9.81 41.06 -19.46
N ALA A 715 -9.64 42.38 -19.61
CA ALA A 715 -8.61 43.15 -18.93
C ALA A 715 -8.86 43.32 -17.43
N GLU A 716 -10.11 43.28 -16.95
CA GLU A 716 -10.43 43.43 -15.52
C GLU A 716 -10.03 42.17 -14.73
N SER A 717 -10.37 40.99 -15.25
CA SER A 717 -10.05 39.71 -14.62
C SER A 717 -8.74 39.08 -15.08
N ALA A 718 -8.06 39.68 -16.07
CA ALA A 718 -6.86 39.13 -16.72
C ALA A 718 -7.05 37.68 -17.19
N THR A 719 -8.22 37.39 -17.76
CA THR A 719 -8.65 36.03 -18.14
C THR A 719 -9.11 36.01 -19.60
N TYR A 720 -8.77 34.94 -20.31
CA TYR A 720 -9.23 34.64 -21.66
C TYR A 720 -10.47 33.77 -21.59
N PHE A 721 -11.48 34.05 -22.43
CA PHE A 721 -12.73 33.30 -22.39
C PHE A 721 -13.32 32.99 -23.76
N LEU A 722 -14.05 31.88 -23.80
CA LEU A 722 -14.93 31.50 -24.91
C LEU A 722 -16.37 31.56 -24.42
N GLU A 723 -17.15 32.52 -24.91
CA GLU A 723 -18.54 32.76 -24.47
C GLU A 723 -19.50 31.63 -24.85
N SER A 724 -19.31 31.03 -26.02
CA SER A 724 -20.21 30.00 -26.54
C SER A 724 -19.44 28.96 -27.34
N PHE A 725 -19.77 27.69 -27.11
CA PHE A 725 -19.22 26.59 -27.89
C PHE A 725 -19.98 26.39 -29.21
N PRO A 726 -19.33 25.79 -30.23
CA PRO A 726 -19.98 25.44 -31.49
C PRO A 726 -21.16 24.47 -31.32
N LYS A 727 -22.09 24.46 -32.27
CA LYS A 727 -23.34 23.64 -32.21
C LYS A 727 -23.11 22.13 -32.18
N ASN A 728 -21.93 21.66 -32.55
CA ASN A 728 -21.52 20.25 -32.52
C ASN A 728 -20.78 19.86 -31.23
N PHE A 729 -20.57 20.80 -30.30
CA PHE A 729 -19.91 20.54 -29.02
C PHE A 729 -20.92 20.05 -27.98
N ASP A 730 -20.82 18.78 -27.60
CA ASP A 730 -21.79 18.07 -26.76
C ASP A 730 -21.19 17.65 -25.42
N VAL A 731 -21.99 17.01 -24.57
CA VAL A 731 -21.52 16.42 -23.31
C VAL A 731 -20.48 15.33 -23.55
N GLY A 732 -19.46 15.26 -22.69
CA GLY A 732 -18.45 14.22 -22.73
C GLY A 732 -17.06 14.69 -22.34
N LYS A 733 -16.07 13.83 -22.60
CA LYS A 733 -14.66 14.08 -22.28
C LYS A 733 -13.91 14.53 -23.52
N TYR A 734 -13.20 15.65 -23.38
CA TYR A 734 -12.43 16.29 -24.44
C TYR A 734 -11.00 16.55 -24.00
N THR A 735 -10.10 16.62 -24.98
CA THR A 735 -8.76 17.16 -24.82
C THR A 735 -8.66 18.45 -25.63
N PHE A 736 -8.55 19.57 -24.94
CA PHE A 736 -8.38 20.89 -25.56
C PHE A 736 -6.90 21.13 -25.81
N VAL A 737 -6.57 21.63 -26.99
CA VAL A 737 -5.21 21.98 -27.40
C VAL A 737 -5.16 23.50 -27.56
N PHE A 738 -4.45 24.15 -26.65
CA PHE A 738 -4.25 25.60 -26.66
C PHE A 738 -2.90 25.96 -27.28
N GLU A 739 -2.87 27.09 -27.98
CA GLU A 739 -1.68 27.71 -28.55
C GLU A 739 -1.60 29.15 -28.05
N ILE A 740 -0.43 29.56 -27.57
CA ILE A 740 -0.17 30.91 -27.06
C ILE A 740 0.74 31.62 -28.05
N LEU A 741 0.31 32.78 -28.54
CA LEU A 741 1.08 33.61 -29.46
C LEU A 741 1.44 34.92 -28.75
N LEU A 742 2.75 35.18 -28.64
CA LEU A 742 3.29 36.40 -28.04
C LEU A 742 3.32 37.53 -29.08
N ASP A 743 2.93 38.74 -28.68
CA ASP A 743 2.99 39.92 -29.54
C ASP A 743 4.45 40.37 -29.74
N GLU A 744 4.81 40.87 -30.93
CA GLU A 744 6.20 41.20 -31.30
C GLU A 744 6.88 42.22 -30.37
N SER A 745 6.13 43.10 -29.70
CA SER A 745 6.66 44.06 -28.72
C SER A 745 7.03 43.43 -27.37
N ALA A 746 6.57 42.21 -27.07
CA ALA A 746 6.94 41.46 -25.86
C ALA A 746 8.28 40.72 -26.02
N ASN A 747 8.79 40.61 -27.26
CA ASN A 747 10.05 39.91 -27.56
C ASN A 747 11.32 40.63 -27.09
N GLU A 748 11.24 41.88 -26.62
CA GLU A 748 12.41 42.56 -26.01
C GLU A 748 12.84 41.95 -24.66
N LYS A 749 12.01 41.09 -24.04
CA LYS A 749 12.38 40.28 -22.87
C LYS A 749 11.81 38.86 -22.92
N ALA A 750 12.69 37.88 -23.03
CA ALA A 750 12.78 36.78 -22.05
C ALA A 750 11.49 36.05 -21.58
N TYR A 751 10.45 35.84 -22.41
CA TYR A 751 9.32 34.96 -22.08
C TYR A 751 9.26 33.76 -23.02
N ILE A 752 8.85 32.61 -22.47
CA ILE A 752 8.70 31.36 -23.24
C ILE A 752 7.39 30.66 -22.88
N THR A 753 6.78 30.05 -23.87
CA THR A 753 5.53 29.28 -23.76
C THR A 753 5.75 27.90 -24.37
N GLU A 754 4.89 26.95 -23.99
CA GLU A 754 4.77 25.71 -24.75
C GLU A 754 4.10 25.99 -26.10
N ALA A 755 4.55 25.32 -27.17
CA ALA A 755 3.95 25.46 -28.48
C ALA A 755 2.47 25.04 -28.50
N GLN A 756 2.15 23.94 -27.82
CA GLN A 756 0.78 23.45 -27.66
C GLN A 756 0.56 22.85 -26.27
N THR A 757 -0.39 23.41 -25.52
CA THR A 757 -0.78 22.88 -24.21
C THR A 757 -2.04 22.04 -24.32
N LYS A 758 -1.96 20.77 -23.92
CA LYS A 758 -3.09 19.82 -23.92
C LYS A 758 -3.73 19.77 -22.54
N VAL A 759 -5.03 19.97 -22.48
CA VAL A 759 -5.79 19.99 -21.23
C VAL A 759 -7.03 19.10 -21.33
N PRO A 760 -7.23 18.13 -20.42
CA PRO A 760 -8.47 17.37 -20.35
C PRO A 760 -9.61 18.25 -19.80
N ILE A 761 -10.74 18.26 -20.49
CA ILE A 761 -11.95 19.00 -20.15
C ILE A 761 -13.15 18.05 -20.13
N ALA A 762 -13.96 18.12 -19.08
CA ALA A 762 -15.24 17.42 -19.00
C ALA A 762 -16.38 18.41 -19.27
N ALA A 763 -17.09 18.21 -20.37
CA ALA A 763 -18.32 18.94 -20.67
C ALA A 763 -19.50 18.20 -20.06
N THR A 764 -20.17 18.82 -19.10
CA THR A 764 -21.33 18.25 -18.39
C THR A 764 -22.62 18.87 -18.90
N GLY A 765 -23.72 18.15 -18.78
CA GLY A 765 -25.03 18.68 -19.14
C GLY A 765 -26.19 17.90 -18.52
N ALA A 766 -27.36 18.52 -18.53
CA ALA A 766 -28.61 17.87 -18.15
C ALA A 766 -29.06 16.94 -19.28
N ILE A 767 -29.12 15.64 -18.98
CA ILE A 767 -29.54 14.59 -19.89
C ILE A 767 -31.06 14.44 -19.80
N THR A 768 -31.74 14.52 -20.94
CA THR A 768 -33.19 14.33 -21.02
C THR A 768 -33.52 12.85 -21.07
N ILE A 769 -34.46 12.43 -20.22
CA ILE A 769 -34.97 11.06 -20.18
C ILE A 769 -36.35 11.04 -20.82
N GLU A 770 -36.47 10.38 -21.96
CA GLU A 770 -37.69 10.34 -22.77
C GLU A 770 -38.21 8.91 -22.92
N ASN A 771 -39.52 8.79 -23.20
CA ASN A 771 -40.16 7.52 -23.54
C ASN A 771 -39.90 6.39 -22.53
N ALA A 772 -39.81 6.73 -21.24
CA ALA A 772 -39.66 5.75 -20.19
C ALA A 772 -40.96 4.92 -20.05
N GLU A 773 -40.83 3.60 -20.13
CA GLU A 773 -41.92 2.65 -20.07
C GLU A 773 -41.51 1.38 -19.31
N ILE A 774 -42.45 0.84 -18.54
CA ILE A 774 -42.31 -0.47 -17.89
C ILE A 774 -43.50 -1.33 -18.26
N ALA A 775 -43.24 -2.59 -18.60
CA ALA A 775 -44.26 -3.52 -19.07
C ALA A 775 -44.03 -4.95 -18.58
N VAL A 776 -45.11 -5.67 -18.29
CA VAL A 776 -45.11 -7.12 -18.08
C VAL A 776 -45.60 -7.80 -19.36
N LEU A 777 -44.81 -8.73 -19.87
CA LEU A 777 -45.01 -9.44 -21.13
C LEU A 777 -45.24 -10.92 -20.87
N ASP A 778 -46.15 -11.52 -21.62
CA ASP A 778 -46.36 -12.98 -21.63
C ASP A 778 -45.34 -13.69 -22.53
N SER A 779 -44.86 -14.87 -22.11
CA SER A 779 -43.79 -15.63 -22.78
C SER A 779 -44.20 -16.19 -24.14
N ASP A 780 -45.48 -16.49 -24.33
CA ASP A 780 -45.94 -17.33 -25.44
C ASP A 780 -46.35 -16.52 -26.69
N VAL A 781 -46.73 -15.26 -26.51
CA VAL A 781 -47.29 -14.40 -27.58
C VAL A 781 -46.60 -13.03 -27.68
N GLY A 782 -45.78 -12.64 -26.69
CA GLY A 782 -45.25 -11.27 -26.60
C GLY A 782 -46.34 -10.22 -26.41
N SER A 783 -47.56 -10.64 -26.06
CA SER A 783 -48.68 -9.76 -25.73
C SER A 783 -48.40 -9.03 -24.42
N VAL A 784 -48.72 -7.74 -24.41
CA VAL A 784 -48.50 -6.86 -23.26
C VAL A 784 -49.67 -6.99 -22.31
N GLU A 785 -49.46 -7.58 -21.13
CA GLU A 785 -50.52 -7.68 -20.11
C GLU A 785 -50.70 -6.36 -19.36
N SER A 786 -49.60 -5.69 -19.02
CA SER A 786 -49.62 -4.39 -18.39
C SER A 786 -48.48 -3.52 -18.94
N GLN A 787 -48.81 -2.30 -19.37
CA GLN A 787 -47.85 -1.28 -19.79
C GLN A 787 -48.15 0.00 -19.05
N LYS A 788 -47.13 0.59 -18.42
CA LYS A 788 -47.23 1.90 -17.79
C LYS A 788 -46.13 2.79 -18.33
N LYS A 789 -46.53 3.96 -18.82
CA LYS A 789 -45.60 5.04 -19.15
C LYS A 789 -45.10 5.63 -17.84
N LEU A 790 -43.80 5.77 -17.71
CA LEU A 790 -43.15 6.29 -16.51
C LEU A 790 -42.89 7.78 -16.66
N ASP A 791 -43.42 8.58 -15.75
CA ASP A 791 -42.97 9.96 -15.56
C ASP A 791 -41.94 9.99 -14.42
N LEU A 792 -40.66 9.83 -14.77
CA LEU A 792 -39.55 9.79 -13.81
C LEU A 792 -39.29 11.15 -13.12
N THR A 793 -40.10 12.17 -13.41
CA THR A 793 -40.06 13.48 -12.74
C THR A 793 -41.09 13.62 -11.62
N LYS A 794 -42.00 12.65 -11.47
CA LYS A 794 -43.05 12.62 -10.45
C LYS A 794 -42.93 11.36 -9.60
N ASP A 795 -43.32 11.46 -8.32
CA ASP A 795 -43.45 10.32 -7.40
C ASP A 795 -44.69 9.46 -7.71
N GLU A 796 -44.86 9.05 -8.97
CA GLU A 796 -45.90 8.09 -9.35
C GLU A 796 -45.43 6.66 -9.08
N ALA A 797 -45.91 6.08 -7.97
CA ALA A 797 -45.61 4.70 -7.60
C ALA A 797 -46.37 3.71 -8.51
N VAL A 798 -45.65 3.05 -9.39
CA VAL A 798 -46.18 2.00 -10.25
C VAL A 798 -46.35 0.70 -9.48
N SER A 799 -47.56 0.14 -9.46
CA SER A 799 -47.82 -1.25 -9.04
C SER A 799 -47.91 -2.20 -10.25
N LEU A 800 -47.18 -3.30 -10.20
CA LEU A 800 -47.21 -4.38 -11.19
C LEU A 800 -47.35 -5.73 -10.48
N SER A 801 -47.84 -6.73 -11.19
CA SER A 801 -47.82 -8.13 -10.73
C SER A 801 -47.30 -8.98 -11.89
N ALA A 802 -46.46 -9.97 -11.58
CA ALA A 802 -46.00 -10.92 -12.58
C ALA A 802 -45.77 -12.32 -11.98
N ASN A 803 -45.99 -13.36 -12.78
CA ASN A 803 -45.66 -14.73 -12.42
C ASN A 803 -44.30 -15.16 -13.02
N HIS A 804 -43.86 -16.38 -12.69
CA HIS A 804 -42.59 -16.94 -13.18
C HIS A 804 -42.51 -17.21 -14.69
N LEU A 805 -43.62 -17.23 -15.43
CA LEU A 805 -43.62 -17.40 -16.90
C LEU A 805 -43.53 -16.04 -17.63
N GLN A 806 -43.87 -14.96 -16.94
CA GLN A 806 -43.87 -13.63 -17.52
C GLN A 806 -42.49 -12.96 -17.49
N LYS A 807 -42.35 -11.89 -18.27
CA LYS A 807 -41.12 -11.11 -18.39
C LYS A 807 -41.37 -9.65 -18.09
N LEU A 808 -40.47 -9.02 -17.37
CA LEU A 808 -40.49 -7.56 -17.16
C LEU A 808 -39.61 -6.88 -18.21
N ARG A 809 -40.17 -5.89 -18.90
CA ARG A 809 -39.45 -5.02 -19.84
C ARG A 809 -39.41 -3.60 -19.28
N LEU A 810 -38.22 -3.03 -19.20
CA LEU A 810 -38.01 -1.61 -18.94
C LEU A 810 -37.33 -0.99 -20.16
N SER A 811 -37.85 0.13 -20.65
CA SER A 811 -37.32 0.83 -21.82
C SER A 811 -37.34 2.34 -21.59
N PHE A 812 -36.29 3.06 -21.99
CA PHE A 812 -36.21 4.52 -21.96
C PHE A 812 -35.18 5.02 -22.97
N GLN A 813 -35.20 6.32 -23.29
CA GLN A 813 -34.24 6.97 -24.17
C GLN A 813 -33.54 8.08 -23.41
N LEU A 814 -32.21 8.14 -23.56
CA LEU A 814 -31.39 9.19 -22.98
C LEU A 814 -30.84 10.05 -24.11
N THR A 815 -31.10 11.34 -24.04
CA THR A 815 -30.67 12.31 -25.05
C THR A 815 -29.86 13.43 -24.40
N THR A 816 -28.80 13.85 -25.10
CA THR A 816 -27.98 14.99 -24.71
C THR A 816 -28.74 16.30 -24.97
N PRO A 817 -28.29 17.45 -24.45
CA PRO A 817 -28.91 18.76 -24.77
C PRO A 817 -29.00 19.09 -26.26
N ILE A 818 -28.17 18.46 -27.10
CA ILE A 818 -28.14 18.64 -28.56
C ILE A 818 -29.02 17.60 -29.29
N GLY A 819 -29.59 16.63 -28.56
CA GLY A 819 -30.47 15.58 -29.07
C GLY A 819 -29.74 14.34 -29.58
N HIS A 820 -28.45 14.17 -29.28
CA HIS A 820 -27.74 12.93 -29.55
C HIS A 820 -28.08 11.87 -28.51
N VAL A 821 -27.94 10.60 -28.87
CA VAL A 821 -28.14 9.49 -27.92
C VAL A 821 -27.03 9.50 -26.90
N PHE A 822 -27.40 9.56 -25.62
CA PHE A 822 -26.47 9.47 -24.51
C PHE A 822 -26.39 8.05 -23.97
N LYS A 823 -25.18 7.52 -23.84
CA LYS A 823 -24.94 6.22 -23.20
C LYS A 823 -24.28 6.47 -21.83
N PRO A 824 -25.01 6.32 -20.71
CA PRO A 824 -24.45 6.54 -19.38
C PRO A 824 -23.44 5.45 -19.02
N HIS A 825 -22.48 5.80 -18.18
CA HIS A 825 -21.56 4.84 -17.56
C HIS A 825 -22.33 3.84 -16.69
N GLN A 826 -23.30 4.32 -15.90
CA GLN A 826 -24.06 3.51 -14.95
C GLN A 826 -25.56 3.64 -15.23
N ALA A 827 -26.22 2.51 -15.46
CA ALA A 827 -27.67 2.42 -15.56
C ALA A 827 -28.11 1.04 -15.05
N PHE A 828 -28.76 1.00 -13.89
CA PHE A 828 -29.15 -0.25 -13.24
C PHE A 828 -30.57 -0.19 -12.69
N LEU A 829 -31.26 -1.31 -12.75
CA LEU A 829 -32.53 -1.55 -12.08
C LEU A 829 -32.27 -2.41 -10.84
N LYS A 830 -32.65 -1.92 -9.66
CA LYS A 830 -32.59 -2.68 -8.42
C LYS A 830 -33.99 -3.18 -8.04
N LEU A 831 -34.10 -4.47 -7.78
CA LEU A 831 -35.26 -5.11 -7.17
C LEU A 831 -34.94 -5.44 -5.71
N LYS A 832 -35.72 -4.90 -4.78
CA LYS A 832 -35.55 -5.14 -3.35
C LYS A 832 -36.76 -5.86 -2.78
N HIS A 833 -36.57 -7.10 -2.34
CA HIS A 833 -37.64 -7.88 -1.70
C HIS A 833 -38.00 -7.30 -0.33
N GLU A 834 -39.23 -7.53 0.15
CA GLU A 834 -39.67 -7.17 1.51
C GLU A 834 -38.76 -7.75 2.61
N SER A 835 -38.14 -8.90 2.36
CA SER A 835 -37.10 -9.48 3.22
C SER A 835 -35.75 -8.78 3.11
N GLN A 836 -35.68 -7.56 2.56
CA GLN A 836 -34.53 -6.69 2.31
C GLN A 836 -33.44 -7.25 1.37
N VAL A 837 -33.67 -8.38 0.69
CA VAL A 837 -32.70 -8.94 -0.27
C VAL A 837 -32.74 -8.10 -1.53
N GLU A 838 -31.58 -7.61 -1.96
CA GLU A 838 -31.43 -6.73 -3.12
C GLU A 838 -30.82 -7.46 -4.32
N HIS A 839 -31.37 -7.21 -5.51
CA HIS A 839 -30.88 -7.72 -6.79
C HIS A 839 -30.71 -6.56 -7.77
N ILE A 840 -29.52 -6.42 -8.36
CA ILE A 840 -29.18 -5.32 -9.27
C ILE A 840 -28.99 -5.86 -10.68
N PHE A 841 -29.63 -5.23 -11.66
CA PHE A 841 -29.61 -5.61 -13.07
C PHE A 841 -29.13 -4.45 -13.93
N LEU A 842 -28.12 -4.68 -14.79
CA LEU A 842 -27.59 -3.69 -15.72
C LEU A 842 -28.55 -3.45 -16.89
N VAL A 843 -28.93 -2.20 -17.12
CA VAL A 843 -29.70 -1.78 -18.30
C VAL A 843 -28.76 -1.61 -19.48
N LYS A 844 -29.03 -2.30 -20.59
CA LYS A 844 -28.20 -2.22 -21.79
C LYS A 844 -28.70 -1.11 -22.71
N THR A 845 -27.80 -0.29 -23.21
CA THR A 845 -28.13 0.71 -24.25
C THR A 845 -27.81 0.15 -25.62
N SER A 846 -28.84 0.00 -26.47
CA SER A 846 -28.75 -0.53 -27.83
C SER A 846 -29.34 0.45 -28.83
N GLY A 847 -28.51 0.98 -29.73
CA GLY A 847 -28.93 2.01 -30.68
C GLY A 847 -29.39 3.28 -29.96
N LYS A 848 -30.66 3.69 -30.15
CA LYS A 848 -31.25 4.88 -29.52
C LYS A 848 -31.99 4.61 -28.20
N LYS A 849 -32.18 3.33 -27.84
CA LYS A 849 -32.99 2.94 -26.67
C LYS A 849 -32.15 2.19 -25.64
N SER A 850 -32.36 2.51 -24.38
CA SER A 850 -31.89 1.74 -23.24
C SER A 850 -32.99 0.78 -22.83
N GLU A 851 -32.66 -0.50 -22.74
CA GLU A 851 -33.64 -1.56 -22.55
C GLU A 851 -33.11 -2.67 -21.64
N LEU A 852 -33.99 -3.18 -20.81
CA LEU A 852 -33.76 -4.31 -19.91
C LEU A 852 -34.94 -5.28 -20.03
N PHE A 853 -34.63 -6.56 -20.22
CA PHE A 853 -35.59 -7.65 -20.12
C PHE A 853 -35.19 -8.56 -18.97
N LEU A 854 -36.10 -8.75 -18.01
CA LEU A 854 -35.97 -9.72 -16.94
C LEU A 854 -36.93 -10.87 -17.23
N ASP A 855 -36.35 -12.03 -17.56
CA ASP A 855 -37.10 -13.28 -17.72
C ASP A 855 -37.17 -13.99 -16.37
N PHE A 856 -38.35 -13.95 -15.72
CA PHE A 856 -38.46 -14.44 -14.35
C PHE A 856 -38.18 -15.94 -14.26
N LEU A 857 -38.50 -16.73 -15.29
CA LEU A 857 -38.23 -18.16 -15.35
C LEU A 857 -36.73 -18.46 -15.24
N GLY A 858 -35.92 -17.67 -15.97
CA GLY A 858 -34.46 -17.76 -15.92
C GLY A 858 -33.82 -17.11 -14.67
N LEU A 859 -34.59 -16.34 -13.91
CA LEU A 859 -34.13 -15.60 -12.73
C LEU A 859 -34.60 -16.23 -11.41
N VAL A 860 -35.53 -17.20 -11.42
CA VAL A 860 -36.10 -17.81 -10.20
C VAL A 860 -35.02 -18.23 -9.21
N GLU A 861 -33.98 -18.93 -9.68
CA GLU A 861 -32.88 -19.39 -8.83
C GLU A 861 -32.06 -18.22 -8.26
N LYS A 862 -31.83 -17.16 -9.06
CA LYS A 862 -31.09 -15.96 -8.65
C LYS A 862 -31.89 -15.09 -7.67
N LEU A 863 -33.22 -15.13 -7.74
CA LEU A 863 -34.15 -14.50 -6.80
C LEU A 863 -34.44 -15.38 -5.58
N TYR A 864 -33.72 -16.51 -5.42
CA TYR A 864 -33.86 -17.43 -4.29
C TYR A 864 -35.27 -17.99 -4.07
N TYR A 865 -36.08 -18.07 -5.14
CA TYR A 865 -37.48 -18.52 -5.09
C TYR A 865 -38.34 -17.70 -4.10
N LEU A 866 -38.02 -16.41 -3.92
CA LEU A 866 -38.75 -15.53 -3.01
C LEU A 866 -39.93 -14.89 -3.74
N SER A 867 -41.14 -15.41 -3.49
CA SER A 867 -42.39 -14.77 -3.89
C SER A 867 -42.76 -13.66 -2.90
N GLY A 868 -43.37 -12.59 -3.40
CA GLY A 868 -43.79 -11.46 -2.59
C GLY A 868 -43.55 -10.11 -3.26
N LYS A 869 -43.57 -9.05 -2.44
CA LYS A 869 -43.43 -7.68 -2.93
C LYS A 869 -41.97 -7.29 -3.12
N TYR A 870 -41.64 -6.83 -4.31
CA TYR A 870 -40.35 -6.25 -4.66
C TYR A 870 -40.51 -4.76 -4.96
N GLU A 871 -39.70 -3.93 -4.32
CA GLU A 871 -39.53 -2.52 -4.65
C GLU A 871 -38.61 -2.36 -5.87
N ILE A 872 -38.98 -1.50 -6.80
CA ILE A 872 -38.28 -1.23 -8.06
C ILE A 872 -37.61 0.13 -7.97
N GLN A 873 -36.28 0.16 -7.96
CA GLN A 873 -35.48 1.39 -7.99
C GLN A 873 -34.65 1.47 -9.26
N LEU A 874 -34.71 2.59 -9.98
CA LEU A 874 -33.89 2.87 -11.15
C LEU A 874 -32.80 3.88 -10.81
N THR A 875 -31.57 3.53 -11.15
CA THR A 875 -30.40 4.38 -10.98
C THR A 875 -29.75 4.63 -12.33
N ILE A 876 -29.53 5.90 -12.68
CA ILE A 876 -28.83 6.34 -13.89
C ILE A 876 -27.82 7.40 -13.49
N GLY A 877 -26.54 7.20 -13.83
CA GLY A 877 -25.46 8.12 -13.48
C GLY A 877 -24.30 8.09 -14.46
N ASP A 878 -23.70 9.26 -14.68
CA ASP A 878 -22.48 9.44 -15.44
C ASP A 878 -21.74 10.69 -14.94
N ALA A 879 -20.41 10.71 -15.01
CA ALA A 879 -19.60 11.88 -14.64
C ALA A 879 -19.91 13.12 -15.52
N SER A 880 -20.46 12.91 -16.72
CA SER A 880 -20.85 13.96 -17.67
C SER A 880 -22.31 14.40 -17.50
N MET A 881 -23.08 13.77 -16.59
CA MET A 881 -24.51 14.00 -16.38
C MET A 881 -24.75 14.80 -15.10
N GLU A 882 -25.31 16.00 -15.23
CA GLU A 882 -25.56 16.90 -14.08
C GLU A 882 -26.78 16.49 -13.25
N ASN A 883 -27.73 15.81 -13.88
CA ASN A 883 -29.00 15.39 -13.30
C ASN A 883 -29.07 13.88 -13.11
N SER A 884 -28.08 13.29 -12.46
CA SER A 884 -28.07 11.87 -12.10
C SER A 884 -29.37 11.49 -11.36
N LEU A 885 -29.92 10.32 -11.69
CA LEU A 885 -31.24 9.87 -11.24
C LEU A 885 -31.10 8.68 -10.29
N LEU A 886 -31.74 8.79 -9.12
CA LEU A 886 -32.03 7.68 -8.23
C LEU A 886 -33.52 7.75 -7.88
N SER A 887 -34.34 6.97 -8.58
CA SER A 887 -35.79 7.05 -8.45
C SER A 887 -36.38 5.72 -8.02
N ASN A 888 -37.22 5.75 -7.01
CA ASN A 888 -38.09 4.63 -6.68
C ASN A 888 -39.30 4.68 -7.61
N ILE A 889 -39.42 3.72 -8.52
CA ILE A 889 -40.46 3.71 -9.55
C ILE A 889 -41.74 3.05 -9.03
N GLY A 890 -41.63 2.14 -8.05
CA GLY A 890 -42.79 1.48 -7.47
C GLY A 890 -42.50 0.07 -7.00
N HIS A 891 -43.46 -0.85 -7.20
CA HIS A 891 -43.34 -2.23 -6.75
C HIS A 891 -43.91 -3.23 -7.75
N ILE A 892 -43.33 -4.42 -7.76
CA ILE A 892 -43.82 -5.59 -8.47
C ILE A 892 -44.05 -6.72 -7.48
N GLU A 893 -45.25 -7.30 -7.51
CA GLU A 893 -45.57 -8.51 -6.77
C GLU A 893 -45.24 -9.71 -7.64
N LEU A 894 -44.27 -10.53 -7.20
CA LEU A 894 -43.79 -11.68 -7.95
C LEU A 894 -44.33 -12.99 -7.36
N ASP A 895 -44.95 -13.80 -8.21
CA ASP A 895 -45.39 -15.15 -7.90
C ASP A 895 -44.42 -16.19 -8.52
N LEU A 896 -43.45 -16.60 -7.71
CA LEU A 896 -42.42 -17.58 -8.07
C LEU A 896 -42.77 -18.98 -7.52
N PRO A 897 -42.29 -20.06 -8.17
CA PRO A 897 -42.52 -21.43 -7.69
C PRO A 897 -41.85 -21.67 -6.34
N GLU A 898 -42.38 -22.63 -5.58
CA GLU A 898 -41.81 -23.01 -4.29
C GLU A 898 -40.36 -23.47 -4.43
N ARG A 899 -39.54 -23.11 -3.43
CA ARG A 899 -38.11 -23.43 -3.40
C ARG A 899 -37.88 -24.95 -3.31
N PRO A 900 -37.11 -25.55 -4.23
CA PRO A 900 -36.65 -26.93 -4.10
C PRO A 900 -35.76 -27.13 -2.87
N GLU A 901 -35.84 -28.29 -2.20
CA GLU A 901 -35.10 -28.57 -0.95
C GLU A 901 -33.57 -28.37 -1.05
N LYS A 902 -33.00 -28.57 -2.24
CA LYS A 902 -31.56 -28.47 -2.51
C LYS A 902 -31.11 -27.10 -3.05
N ALA A 903 -32.04 -26.17 -3.28
CA ALA A 903 -31.71 -24.86 -3.84
C ALA A 903 -31.00 -23.96 -2.83
N ALA A 904 -30.16 -23.06 -3.34
CA ALA A 904 -29.48 -22.06 -2.52
C ALA A 904 -30.50 -21.22 -1.73
N ARG A 905 -30.20 -20.99 -0.45
CA ARG A 905 -31.00 -20.11 0.41
C ARG A 905 -30.55 -18.66 0.21
N PRO A 906 -31.45 -17.67 0.37
CA PRO A 906 -31.04 -16.28 0.35
C PRO A 906 -29.99 -16.03 1.44
N PRO A 907 -29.03 -15.11 1.20
CA PRO A 907 -28.05 -14.75 2.20
C PRO A 907 -28.76 -14.36 3.49
N LEU A 908 -28.34 -14.94 4.61
CA LEU A 908 -28.83 -14.53 5.93
C LEU A 908 -28.46 -13.06 6.10
N GLN A 909 -29.47 -12.20 6.17
CA GLN A 909 -29.22 -10.83 6.54
C GLN A 909 -28.67 -10.78 7.96
N PRO A 910 -27.69 -9.91 8.21
CA PRO A 910 -27.25 -9.64 9.56
C PRO A 910 -28.38 -8.94 10.31
N THR A 911 -29.30 -9.70 10.90
CA THR A 911 -29.98 -9.27 12.12
C THR A 911 -28.90 -9.13 13.16
N ASP A 912 -28.34 -7.92 13.30
CA ASP A 912 -27.23 -7.60 14.20
C ASP A 912 -25.87 -8.25 13.79
N PRO A 913 -24.80 -7.46 13.51
CA PRO A 913 -23.44 -7.98 13.31
C PRO A 913 -22.98 -8.93 14.43
N TYR A 914 -23.51 -8.76 15.65
CA TYR A 914 -23.20 -9.60 16.80
C TYR A 914 -23.90 -10.97 16.79
N SER A 915 -24.98 -11.17 16.02
CA SER A 915 -25.68 -12.46 15.96
C SER A 915 -24.86 -13.58 15.31
N ARG A 916 -23.92 -13.22 14.42
CA ARG A 916 -22.93 -14.14 13.83
C ARG A 916 -22.00 -14.75 14.89
N TYR A 917 -21.81 -14.05 16.01
CA TYR A 917 -20.93 -14.44 17.10
C TYR A 917 -21.70 -15.07 18.28
N VAL A 918 -23.00 -15.36 18.12
CA VAL A 918 -23.76 -16.13 19.10
C VAL A 918 -23.30 -17.58 19.08
N PRO A 919 -23.09 -18.23 20.24
CA PRO A 919 -22.75 -19.65 20.29
C PRO A 919 -23.79 -20.46 19.52
N LYS A 920 -23.33 -21.20 18.50
CA LYS A 920 -24.16 -22.18 17.80
C LYS A 920 -24.62 -23.25 18.80
N ALA A 921 -25.74 -23.90 18.50
CA ALA A 921 -26.22 -25.01 19.31
C ALA A 921 -25.10 -26.05 19.49
N GLU A 922 -24.88 -26.48 20.74
CA GLU A 922 -23.85 -27.46 21.07
C GLU A 922 -24.17 -28.79 20.37
N ILE A 923 -23.26 -29.24 19.52
CA ILE A 923 -23.38 -30.54 18.85
C ILE A 923 -22.78 -31.58 19.80
N SER A 924 -23.64 -32.40 20.41
CA SER A 924 -23.18 -33.57 21.17
C SER A 924 -22.99 -34.75 20.23
N HIS A 925 -21.74 -35.25 20.12
CA HIS A 925 -21.47 -36.47 19.37
C HIS A 925 -22.07 -37.67 20.10
N ILE A 926 -23.16 -38.24 19.55
CA ILE A 926 -23.74 -39.49 20.05
C ILE A 926 -22.85 -40.63 19.56
N PHE A 927 -22.02 -41.16 20.46
CA PHE A 927 -21.25 -42.36 20.17
C PHE A 927 -22.19 -43.54 19.92
N ARG A 928 -21.85 -44.39 18.94
CA ARG A 928 -22.53 -45.67 18.78
C ARG A 928 -22.42 -46.44 20.10
N ILE A 929 -23.56 -46.93 20.60
CA ILE A 929 -23.57 -47.78 21.80
C ILE A 929 -22.75 -49.04 21.45
N PRO A 930 -21.75 -49.42 22.27
CA PRO A 930 -20.98 -50.63 22.03
C PRO A 930 -21.91 -51.84 21.92
N GLU A 931 -21.64 -52.71 20.95
CA GLU A 931 -22.42 -53.94 20.79
C GLU A 931 -22.38 -54.77 22.07
N LYS A 932 -23.54 -55.31 22.49
CA LYS A 932 -23.62 -56.14 23.70
C LYS A 932 -22.91 -57.47 23.44
N LEU A 933 -21.85 -57.73 24.21
CA LEU A 933 -21.18 -59.03 24.19
C LEU A 933 -22.02 -60.10 24.91
N PRO A 934 -21.95 -61.38 24.50
CA PRO A 934 -22.61 -62.47 25.21
C PRO A 934 -22.05 -62.63 26.62
N ALA A 935 -22.86 -63.17 27.54
CA ALA A 935 -22.42 -63.44 28.91
C ALA A 935 -21.22 -64.41 28.91
N LYS A 936 -20.14 -64.06 29.63
CA LYS A 936 -18.90 -64.86 29.68
C LYS A 936 -19.12 -66.34 30.03
N GLN A 937 -20.13 -66.62 30.87
CA GLN A 937 -20.50 -67.97 31.27
C GLN A 937 -20.92 -68.83 30.07
N ILE A 938 -21.71 -68.27 29.15
CA ILE A 938 -22.14 -68.97 27.92
C ILE A 938 -20.93 -69.26 27.05
N SER A 939 -20.04 -68.28 26.88
CA SER A 939 -18.82 -68.44 26.07
C SER A 939 -17.89 -69.52 26.63
N LEU A 940 -17.77 -69.65 27.95
CA LEU A 940 -16.97 -70.69 28.61
C LEU A 940 -17.58 -72.09 28.46
N VAL A 941 -18.92 -72.21 28.52
CA VAL A 941 -19.60 -73.48 28.28
C VAL A 941 -19.34 -73.96 26.85
N PHE A 942 -19.46 -73.09 25.85
CA PHE A 942 -19.14 -73.44 24.47
C PHE A 942 -17.66 -73.78 24.26
N LEU A 943 -16.73 -73.09 24.93
CA LEU A 943 -15.31 -73.46 24.91
C LEU A 943 -15.10 -74.89 25.45
N GLY A 944 -15.75 -75.23 26.56
CA GLY A 944 -15.72 -76.60 27.10
C GLY A 944 -16.27 -77.63 26.12
N LEU A 945 -17.39 -77.33 25.45
CA LEU A 945 -17.97 -78.19 24.41
C LEU A 945 -17.06 -78.37 23.19
N ILE A 946 -16.23 -77.37 22.83
CA ILE A 946 -15.26 -77.48 21.73
C ILE A 946 -14.05 -78.33 22.13
N VAL A 947 -13.61 -78.27 23.39
CA VAL A 947 -12.47 -79.06 23.88
C VAL A 947 -12.85 -80.53 24.14
N LEU A 948 -14.12 -80.81 24.45
CA LEU A 948 -14.62 -82.15 24.80
C LEU A 948 -14.33 -83.23 23.72
N PRO A 949 -14.57 -83.00 22.41
CA PRO A 949 -14.26 -83.97 21.36
C PRO A 949 -12.76 -84.24 21.22
N PHE A 950 -11.90 -83.26 21.49
CA PHE A 950 -10.44 -83.46 21.44
C PHE A 950 -9.96 -84.32 22.60
N ILE A 951 -10.45 -84.07 23.82
CA ILE A 951 -10.20 -84.95 24.97
C ILE A 951 -10.78 -86.34 24.70
N GLY A 952 -11.98 -86.42 24.13
CA GLY A 952 -12.60 -87.67 23.69
C GLY A 952 -11.79 -88.41 22.64
N PHE A 953 -11.14 -87.71 21.70
CA PHE A 953 -10.21 -88.30 20.74
C PHE A 953 -8.94 -88.80 21.41
N LEU A 954 -8.34 -88.06 22.35
CA LEU A 954 -7.13 -88.50 23.06
C LEU A 954 -7.41 -89.70 23.98
N ILE A 955 -8.50 -89.66 24.74
CA ILE A 955 -8.97 -90.81 25.53
C ILE A 955 -9.36 -91.93 24.58
N GLY A 956 -10.02 -91.63 23.47
CA GLY A 956 -10.35 -92.59 22.42
C GLY A 956 -9.11 -93.29 21.89
N VAL A 957 -8.11 -92.58 21.39
CA VAL A 957 -6.85 -93.18 20.92
C VAL A 957 -6.14 -93.94 22.05
N SER A 958 -6.09 -93.41 23.28
CA SER A 958 -5.42 -94.10 24.40
C SER A 958 -6.16 -95.36 24.86
N LEU A 959 -7.48 -95.31 24.97
CA LEU A 959 -8.34 -96.40 25.45
C LEU A 959 -8.60 -97.42 24.34
N LEU A 960 -8.75 -96.98 23.09
CA LEU A 960 -8.90 -97.82 21.90
C LEU A 960 -7.57 -98.45 21.47
N SER A 961 -6.42 -97.81 21.72
CA SER A 961 -5.08 -98.44 21.62
C SER A 961 -4.83 -99.47 22.72
N LEU A 962 -5.49 -99.34 23.88
CA LEU A 962 -5.38 -100.30 24.99
C LEU A 962 -6.34 -101.49 24.83
N LEU A 963 -7.55 -101.27 24.28
CA LEU A 963 -8.61 -102.30 24.19
C LEU A 963 -8.81 -102.92 22.81
N THR A 964 -8.30 -102.34 21.72
CA THR A 964 -8.39 -102.96 20.39
C THR A 964 -7.10 -102.77 19.63
N ARG A 965 -6.71 -103.75 18.81
CA ARG A 965 -5.49 -103.75 18.01
C ARG A 965 -5.50 -102.71 16.88
N LEU A 966 -5.76 -101.43 17.17
CA LEU A 966 -5.32 -100.34 16.33
C LEU A 966 -3.81 -100.20 16.56
N GLY A 967 -3.04 -100.81 15.67
CA GLY A 967 -1.59 -100.66 15.59
C GLY A 967 -1.19 -99.25 15.15
N VAL A 968 -1.63 -98.20 15.84
CA VAL A 968 -1.02 -96.87 15.76
C VAL A 968 0.31 -96.97 16.49
N ASN A 969 1.27 -97.49 15.74
CA ASN A 969 2.50 -97.98 16.25
C ASN A 969 3.63 -97.18 15.59
N ILE A 970 4.37 -96.42 16.37
CA ILE A 970 5.53 -95.65 15.87
C ILE A 970 6.75 -96.58 15.66
N LYS A 971 6.59 -97.91 15.78
CA LYS A 971 7.67 -98.90 15.57
C LYS A 971 8.35 -98.84 14.19
N SER A 972 7.74 -98.19 13.19
CA SER A 972 8.36 -97.95 11.88
C SER A 972 9.19 -96.66 11.82
N PHE A 973 9.45 -95.98 12.95
CA PHE A 973 10.37 -94.85 12.99
C PHE A 973 11.78 -95.36 12.68
N PRO A 974 12.44 -94.81 11.64
CA PRO A 974 13.69 -95.37 11.15
C PRO A 974 14.78 -95.32 12.24
N SER A 975 15.43 -96.47 12.49
CA SER A 975 16.47 -96.63 13.52
C SER A 975 17.90 -96.35 13.03
N SER A 976 18.09 -96.19 11.72
CA SER A 976 19.39 -95.80 11.16
C SER A 976 19.62 -94.29 11.34
N VAL A 977 20.81 -93.91 11.78
CA VAL A 977 21.13 -92.53 12.20
C VAL A 977 20.73 -91.48 11.15
N GLY A 978 21.00 -91.72 9.86
CA GLY A 978 20.64 -90.79 8.79
C GLY A 978 19.14 -90.59 8.61
N ALA A 979 18.37 -91.68 8.63
CA ALA A 979 16.92 -91.63 8.43
C ALA A 979 16.17 -91.17 9.69
N ALA A 980 16.63 -91.57 10.89
CA ALA A 980 16.13 -91.10 12.18
C ALA A 980 16.25 -89.57 12.32
N THR A 981 17.43 -89.04 11.99
CA THR A 981 17.71 -87.60 12.06
C THR A 981 16.82 -86.82 11.09
N SER A 982 16.58 -87.38 9.89
CA SER A 982 15.71 -86.74 8.89
C SER A 982 14.24 -86.77 9.31
N ALA A 983 13.76 -87.87 9.92
CA ALA A 983 12.41 -87.97 10.45
C ALA A 983 12.17 -87.01 11.63
N LEU A 984 13.14 -86.89 12.55
CA LEU A 984 13.09 -85.93 13.66
C LEU A 984 13.08 -84.48 13.18
N LEU A 985 13.94 -84.12 12.21
CA LEU A 985 13.96 -82.78 11.64
C LEU A 985 12.67 -82.45 10.87
N PHE A 986 12.08 -83.43 10.18
CA PHE A 986 10.80 -83.25 9.50
C PHE A 986 9.66 -82.98 10.48
N HIS A 987 9.51 -83.79 11.53
CA HIS A 987 8.47 -83.57 12.55
C HIS A 987 8.75 -82.30 13.38
N GLY A 988 10.02 -82.02 13.67
CA GLY A 988 10.45 -80.76 14.29
C GLY A 988 10.11 -79.54 13.42
N GLY A 989 10.29 -79.65 12.10
CA GLY A 989 9.91 -78.62 11.13
C GLY A 989 8.40 -78.36 11.13
N ILE A 990 7.57 -79.42 11.13
CA ILE A 990 6.11 -79.28 11.26
C ILE A 990 5.73 -78.62 12.58
N GLY A 991 6.33 -79.06 13.70
CA GLY A 991 6.10 -78.46 15.01
C GLY A 991 6.49 -76.99 15.07
N ALA A 992 7.61 -76.61 14.44
CA ALA A 992 8.06 -75.23 14.37
C ALA A 992 7.12 -74.34 13.53
N VAL A 993 6.60 -74.85 12.41
CA VAL A 993 5.61 -74.14 11.59
C VAL A 993 4.29 -73.94 12.36
N LEU A 994 3.80 -74.96 13.08
CA LEU A 994 2.61 -74.81 13.91
C LEU A 994 2.82 -73.83 15.07
N LEU A 995 4.00 -73.83 15.70
CA LEU A 995 4.34 -72.87 16.73
C LEU A 995 4.43 -71.44 16.16
N LEU A 996 4.97 -71.26 14.96
CA LEU A 996 4.96 -69.98 14.25
C LEU A 996 3.54 -69.47 14.03
N TYR A 997 2.60 -70.32 13.62
CA TYR A 997 1.18 -69.92 13.51
C TYR A 997 0.56 -69.48 14.84
N VAL A 998 0.89 -70.17 15.94
CA VAL A 998 0.43 -69.75 17.28
C VAL A 998 1.08 -68.42 17.69
N LEU A 999 2.37 -68.23 17.42
CA LEU A 999 3.07 -66.98 17.71
C LEU A 999 2.51 -65.82 16.88
N PHE A 1000 2.21 -66.04 15.60
CA PHE A 1000 1.52 -65.08 14.72
C PHE A 1000 0.17 -64.67 15.30
N TRP A 1001 -0.59 -65.62 15.86
CA TRP A 1001 -1.90 -65.34 16.43
C TRP A 1001 -1.83 -64.57 17.76
N VAL A 1002 -0.89 -64.91 18.65
CA VAL A 1002 -0.78 -64.28 19.99
C VAL A 1002 -0.05 -62.94 19.93
N LYS A 1003 0.93 -62.82 19.05
CA LYS A 1003 1.72 -61.60 18.85
C LYS A 1003 1.63 -61.27 17.37
N ALA A 1004 0.98 -60.17 17.02
CA ALA A 1004 0.85 -59.70 15.65
C ALA A 1004 2.24 -59.32 15.07
N ILE A 1005 3.07 -60.33 14.77
CA ILE A 1005 4.30 -60.19 14.01
C ILE A 1005 3.81 -59.91 12.59
N GLY A 1006 4.04 -58.69 12.11
CA GLY A 1006 3.57 -58.24 10.80
C GLY A 1006 3.91 -59.25 9.70
N SER A 1007 2.96 -59.43 8.76
CA SER A 1007 2.91 -60.49 7.73
C SER A 1007 4.21 -60.74 6.94
N VAL A 1008 5.12 -59.76 6.88
CA VAL A 1008 6.39 -59.83 6.14
C VAL A 1008 7.48 -60.64 6.89
N HIS A 1009 7.42 -60.77 8.21
CA HIS A 1009 8.43 -61.55 8.96
C HIS A 1009 8.11 -63.05 9.00
N ASP A 1010 6.83 -63.41 9.03
CA ASP A 1010 6.37 -64.81 9.12
C ASP A 1010 6.47 -65.55 7.77
N SER A 1011 6.27 -64.85 6.66
CA SER A 1011 6.47 -65.40 5.31
C SER A 1011 7.93 -65.81 5.08
N LYS A 1012 8.92 -65.06 5.58
CA LYS A 1012 10.35 -65.44 5.48
C LYS A 1012 10.71 -66.63 6.39
N GLY A 1013 10.20 -66.69 7.61
CA GLY A 1013 10.44 -67.80 8.55
C GLY A 1013 9.79 -69.12 8.10
N THR A 1014 8.55 -69.05 7.60
CA THR A 1014 7.79 -70.20 7.10
C THR A 1014 8.35 -70.71 5.77
N VAL A 1015 8.82 -69.83 4.87
CA VAL A 1015 9.52 -70.22 3.64
C VAL A 1015 10.86 -70.89 3.94
N PHE A 1016 11.62 -70.42 4.94
CA PHE A 1016 12.89 -71.03 5.32
C PHE A 1016 12.70 -72.42 5.96
N ALA A 1017 11.76 -72.57 6.91
CA ALA A 1017 11.43 -73.86 7.53
C ALA A 1017 10.78 -74.86 6.55
N GLY A 1018 9.93 -74.36 5.65
CA GLY A 1018 9.32 -75.12 4.57
C GLY A 1018 10.34 -75.62 3.54
N SER A 1019 11.29 -74.78 3.13
CA SER A 1019 12.34 -75.14 2.17
C SER A 1019 13.28 -76.22 2.71
N VAL A 1020 13.65 -76.16 4.00
CA VAL A 1020 14.45 -77.21 4.65
C VAL A 1020 13.68 -78.54 4.74
N SER A 1021 12.37 -78.48 4.95
CA SER A 1021 11.49 -79.67 5.01
C SER A 1021 11.25 -80.30 3.63
N VAL A 1022 11.20 -79.48 2.56
CA VAL A 1022 10.99 -79.93 1.17
C VAL A 1022 12.28 -80.46 0.54
N VAL A 1023 13.43 -79.81 0.74
CA VAL A 1023 14.73 -80.24 0.16
C VAL A 1023 15.19 -81.61 0.65
N ARG A 1024 14.82 -82.03 1.88
CA ARG A 1024 15.10 -83.39 2.37
C ARG A 1024 14.06 -84.44 1.98
N ARG A 1025 12.90 -84.03 1.48
CA ARG A 1025 11.91 -84.94 0.89
C ARG A 1025 12.36 -85.47 -0.49
N THR A 1026 13.29 -84.79 -1.15
CA THR A 1026 13.73 -85.04 -2.53
C THR A 1026 15.18 -85.52 -2.69
N GLN A 1027 15.79 -86.17 -1.69
CA GLN A 1027 17.12 -86.76 -1.82
C GLN A 1027 17.13 -87.98 -2.75
N ASN A 1028 17.18 -87.73 -4.07
CA ASN A 1028 17.79 -88.59 -5.08
C ASN A 1028 18.19 -87.69 -6.26
N THR A 1029 19.50 -87.69 -6.58
CA THR A 1029 20.18 -87.07 -7.75
C THR A 1029 20.54 -85.57 -7.67
N VAL A 1030 21.83 -85.29 -7.92
CA VAL A 1030 22.54 -84.02 -8.21
C VAL A 1030 23.14 -83.23 -7.02
N SER A 1031 24.40 -82.83 -7.21
CA SER A 1031 25.43 -82.40 -6.23
C SER A 1031 25.23 -80.98 -5.64
N PRO A 1032 25.68 -80.70 -4.38
CA PRO A 1032 25.22 -79.54 -3.59
C PRO A 1032 25.99 -78.22 -3.80
N ARG A 1033 26.91 -78.12 -4.78
CA ARG A 1033 27.81 -76.95 -4.89
C ARG A 1033 27.43 -75.93 -5.97
N SER A 1034 26.61 -76.30 -6.95
CA SER A 1034 26.20 -75.39 -8.05
C SER A 1034 24.86 -74.69 -7.81
N SER A 1035 24.07 -75.09 -6.81
CA SER A 1035 22.76 -74.52 -6.51
C SER A 1035 22.77 -73.36 -5.51
N ILE A 1036 23.88 -73.17 -4.77
CA ILE A 1036 24.03 -72.06 -3.82
C ILE A 1036 24.49 -70.78 -4.53
N GLU A 1037 25.38 -70.87 -5.51
CA GLU A 1037 25.80 -69.70 -6.32
C GLU A 1037 24.66 -69.17 -7.22
N GLN A 1038 23.79 -70.03 -7.74
CA GLN A 1038 22.64 -69.60 -8.54
C GLN A 1038 21.51 -68.97 -7.72
N ALA A 1039 21.37 -69.33 -6.44
CA ALA A 1039 20.44 -68.68 -5.53
C ALA A 1039 20.95 -67.30 -5.07
N GLU A 1040 22.27 -67.14 -4.92
CA GLU A 1040 22.89 -65.88 -4.49
C GLU A 1040 22.88 -64.80 -5.59
N ILE A 1041 22.94 -65.20 -6.87
CA ILE A 1041 22.83 -64.28 -8.02
C ILE A 1041 21.38 -63.77 -8.18
N CYS A 1042 20.37 -64.63 -8.04
CA CYS A 1042 18.96 -64.21 -8.09
C CYS A 1042 18.55 -63.29 -6.92
N LEU A 1043 19.18 -63.45 -5.75
CA LEU A 1043 18.91 -62.60 -4.59
C LEU A 1043 19.61 -61.23 -4.65
N LYS A 1044 20.71 -61.09 -5.40
CA LYS A 1044 21.38 -59.80 -5.62
C LYS A 1044 20.68 -58.91 -6.64
N ASP A 1045 20.12 -59.47 -7.71
CA ASP A 1045 19.43 -58.67 -8.73
C ASP A 1045 18.09 -58.11 -8.26
N ILE A 1046 17.39 -58.80 -7.35
CA ILE A 1046 16.13 -58.31 -6.75
C ILE A 1046 16.38 -57.21 -5.70
N TYR A 1047 17.58 -57.16 -5.09
CA TYR A 1047 17.94 -56.13 -4.11
C TYR A 1047 18.45 -54.82 -4.74
N SER A 1048 18.69 -54.78 -6.06
CA SER A 1048 19.10 -53.55 -6.76
C SER A 1048 17.97 -52.82 -7.48
N SER A 1049 16.74 -53.36 -7.45
CA SER A 1049 15.54 -52.77 -8.08
C SER A 1049 14.42 -52.45 -7.08
N LEU A 1050 14.77 -52.34 -5.79
CA LEU A 1050 14.00 -51.78 -4.66
C LEU A 1050 14.91 -50.79 -3.94
#